data_AF-A0A7K8Y0Z8-F1
#
_entry.id   AF-A0A7K8Y0Z8-F1
#
_cell.length_a   1.000
_cell.length_b   1.000
_cell.length_c   1.000
_cell.angle_alpha   90.00
_cell.angle_beta   90.00
_cell.angle_gamma   90.00
#
_symmetry.space_group_name_H-M   'P 1'
#
loop_
_entity.id
_entity.type
_entity.pdbx_description
1 polymer ?
#
loop_
_entity_poly.entity_id
_entity_poly.type
_entity_poly.pdbx_seq_one_letter_code
_entity_poly.pdbx_strand_id
1 'polypeptide(L)'
;ADEAASVIQFGKSAKRSPESTQIGQYGNGLKSGSMRIGKDFILFTKKENTITCLLLSRTFHEEEGIDEVIVPLPTWSARSREPLTDNMEKFAIETELIYKYSPFKSEQEVMEQFSKIRGDQGTLVIIFNLKLMDNGEPELDVTSDPRDIQMAETPPEGTKPERRSFRAYAAVLYIDPRMRIFINRHKVQTKRLSCCLYKPRMYKYTSKRFKTRAEQEVKKAEHMARIAEEKAREAESKARALELRLGGDLTRESRVTLRQAQNSAITLRREADVKKRIKDAKQRALKEPKELNFIFGVNIEQRQLDGMFIYNCSRLIKMYEKVGPQLEGGMACGGVVGVVDVPYLVLEPTHNKQDFADAKEYRHLLKAMGEHLVQYWKDVAIAQRSIVKFWDEFGYLSASWNQPPSSELRYRRRRAMEIPTTIQCDVCLKWRTLPFQLSSVEKNYPDSWVCSMNPDPEQDRCEAAEQKQKVPLGTLKKDLKTQEEKQKQLTEKIRQQQEKLEALQKTTPVRSQADLKKLPLEVSTRPAGESQSRPPRPRSPPLPDVIKNAPSRPPSASPFPKASTQLKKSSSAWPSHSTAKVASMLSKEEASTSRNQQHAVPAGKCNSTSETLSRTGTAAKAPPGLLQSPKGSREPSRTKAAKVPALKKSATVKCLQASSTRKRTWPTEGESEEEEEYRKEKTKRGKVAAMKEERKDSGELTDSAGEEELAELKKAQKDKGLPVEVRVNKAWFTGRVAAVQLGQEAVRWKVKFDYVPTDSTPRDRWVEKGSEDVRLMKPPSPEYQAPDTQQEKEIVVAEPSTSDCVRIEPDTTGPSSSQETVDLLVQILRNCLRYFLPPNFPISKKELSSMSSEGLLAFPL
;
A
#
# COMPACT_ATOMS: atom_id res chain seq x y z
N ALA A 1 -9.29 -23.81 5.61
CA ALA A 1 -9.70 -22.79 6.60
C ALA A 1 -8.72 -21.62 6.68
N ASP A 2 -7.46 -21.86 7.06
CA ASP A 2 -6.50 -20.89 7.64
C ASP A 2 -6.33 -19.56 6.89
N GLU A 3 -6.23 -19.59 5.55
CA GLU A 3 -6.09 -18.37 4.75
C GLU A 3 -7.33 -17.48 4.84
N ALA A 4 -8.54 -18.06 4.91
CA ALA A 4 -9.79 -17.34 5.12
C ALA A 4 -9.90 -16.82 6.57
N ALA A 5 -9.50 -17.60 7.58
CA ALA A 5 -9.41 -17.12 8.96
C ALA A 5 -8.40 -15.97 9.12
N SER A 6 -7.33 -15.94 8.30
CA SER A 6 -6.39 -14.80 8.27
C SER A 6 -7.00 -13.51 7.70
N VAL A 7 -8.16 -13.58 7.01
CA VAL A 7 -8.86 -12.41 6.47
C VAL A 7 -9.43 -11.53 7.59
N ILE A 8 -9.82 -12.08 8.74
CA ILE A 8 -10.34 -11.28 9.86
C ILE A 8 -9.23 -10.76 10.78
N GLN A 9 -8.01 -11.27 10.66
CA GLN A 9 -6.87 -10.84 11.47
C GLN A 9 -6.35 -9.47 10.97
N PHE A 10 -6.82 -8.39 11.59
CA PHE A 10 -6.43 -7.01 11.28
C PHE A 10 -4.91 -6.81 11.35
N GLY A 11 -4.37 -5.97 10.46
CA GLY A 11 -2.92 -5.70 10.34
C GLY A 11 -2.06 -6.85 9.78
N LYS A 12 -2.52 -8.11 9.82
CA LYS A 12 -1.79 -9.27 9.31
C LYS A 12 -1.86 -9.33 7.78
N SER A 13 -0.72 -9.62 7.15
CA SER A 13 -0.66 -9.93 5.71
C SER A 13 0.60 -10.73 5.40
N ALA A 14 0.44 -11.96 4.89
CA ALA A 14 1.54 -12.76 4.35
C ALA A 14 2.22 -12.10 3.13
N LYS A 15 1.57 -11.08 2.54
CA LYS A 15 2.05 -10.31 1.39
C LYS A 15 3.06 -9.23 1.79
N ARG A 16 3.29 -9.02 3.10
CA ARG A 16 4.12 -7.94 3.63
C ARG A 16 5.61 -8.30 3.61
N SER A 17 6.33 -7.82 2.60
CA SER A 17 7.79 -7.90 2.52
C SER A 17 8.39 -6.68 1.82
N PRO A 18 9.67 -6.30 2.08
CA PRO A 18 10.28 -5.09 1.50
C PRO A 18 10.43 -5.11 -0.04
N GLU A 19 10.37 -6.29 -0.64
CA GLU A 19 10.48 -6.54 -2.08
C GLU A 19 9.11 -6.92 -2.71
N SER A 20 8.02 -6.85 -1.94
CA SER A 20 6.70 -7.29 -2.39
C SER A 20 6.15 -6.37 -3.48
N THR A 21 5.96 -6.94 -4.68
CA THR A 21 5.19 -6.32 -5.77
C THR A 21 3.67 -6.33 -5.50
N GLN A 22 3.22 -6.93 -4.38
CA GLN A 22 1.80 -7.03 -4.07
C GLN A 22 1.29 -5.81 -3.32
N ILE A 23 0.20 -5.21 -3.83
CA ILE A 23 -0.45 -4.00 -3.27
C ILE A 23 -1.01 -4.21 -1.84
N GLY A 24 -1.10 -5.46 -1.37
CA GLY A 24 -1.80 -5.89 -0.15
C GLY A 24 -1.02 -5.79 1.17
N GLN A 25 -0.26 -4.72 1.40
CA GLN A 25 0.69 -4.63 2.53
C GLN A 25 0.06 -4.58 3.94
N TYR A 26 -1.03 -3.83 4.15
CA TYR A 26 -1.51 -3.45 5.51
C TYR A 26 -2.53 -4.39 6.17
N GLY A 27 -2.91 -5.50 5.55
CA GLY A 27 -3.92 -6.43 6.08
C GLY A 27 -5.35 -5.90 6.15
N ASN A 28 -5.60 -4.59 6.15
CA ASN A 28 -6.93 -4.03 6.41
C ASN A 28 -7.88 -3.92 5.19
N GLY A 29 -7.33 -3.81 3.97
CA GLY A 29 -8.03 -3.22 2.82
C GLY A 29 -9.42 -3.78 2.46
N LEU A 30 -9.69 -5.07 2.67
CA LEU A 30 -11.04 -5.63 2.45
C LEU A 30 -12.05 -5.05 3.46
N LYS A 31 -11.73 -5.09 4.76
CA LYS A 31 -12.62 -4.65 5.85
C LYS A 31 -12.94 -3.16 5.74
N SER A 32 -11.93 -2.32 5.54
CA SER A 32 -12.12 -0.88 5.35
C SER A 32 -12.88 -0.53 4.05
N GLY A 33 -12.81 -1.40 3.03
CA GLY A 33 -13.53 -1.21 1.77
C GLY A 33 -15.00 -1.62 1.87
N SER A 34 -15.26 -2.85 2.30
CA SER A 34 -16.63 -3.38 2.42
C SER A 34 -17.47 -2.58 3.41
N MET A 35 -16.93 -2.28 4.60
CA MET A 35 -17.65 -1.53 5.64
C MET A 35 -17.86 -0.04 5.31
N ARG A 36 -17.22 0.48 4.25
CA ARG A 36 -17.53 1.80 3.67
C ARG A 36 -18.64 1.72 2.62
N ILE A 37 -18.69 0.65 1.83
CA ILE A 37 -19.66 0.47 0.73
C ILE A 37 -21.03 0.02 1.26
N GLY A 38 -21.07 -0.83 2.28
CA GLY A 38 -22.30 -1.32 2.90
C GLY A 38 -22.15 -1.64 4.39
N LYS A 39 -23.27 -1.96 5.02
CA LYS A 39 -23.34 -2.38 6.42
C LYS A 39 -22.68 -3.75 6.61
N ASP A 40 -22.89 -4.66 5.66
CA ASP A 40 -22.57 -6.09 5.77
C ASP A 40 -21.84 -6.62 4.52
N PHE A 41 -21.04 -7.68 4.67
CA PHE A 41 -20.55 -8.46 3.52
C PHE A 41 -20.41 -9.96 3.80
N ILE A 42 -20.59 -10.75 2.74
CA ILE A 42 -20.36 -12.19 2.73
C ILE A 42 -19.38 -12.56 1.60
N LEU A 43 -18.46 -13.48 1.89
CA LEU A 43 -17.38 -13.90 1.00
C LEU A 43 -17.41 -15.41 0.85
N PHE A 44 -17.46 -15.87 -0.39
CA PHE A 44 -17.36 -17.27 -0.79
C PHE A 44 -16.01 -17.48 -1.47
N THR A 45 -15.20 -18.40 -0.98
CA THR A 45 -13.90 -18.72 -1.60
C THR A 45 -13.74 -20.22 -1.82
N LYS A 46 -13.17 -20.58 -2.98
CA LYS A 46 -12.87 -21.96 -3.38
C LYS A 46 -11.37 -22.07 -3.57
N LYS A 47 -10.77 -23.09 -2.96
CA LYS A 47 -9.35 -23.45 -3.14
C LYS A 47 -9.19 -24.96 -3.03
N GLU A 48 -8.66 -25.57 -4.09
CA GLU A 48 -8.35 -27.00 -4.14
C GLU A 48 -9.61 -27.85 -3.82
N ASN A 49 -9.59 -28.68 -2.78
CA ASN A 49 -10.74 -29.48 -2.36
C ASN A 49 -11.62 -28.80 -1.28
N THR A 50 -11.44 -27.49 -1.03
CA THR A 50 -12.17 -26.76 0.02
C THR A 50 -12.96 -25.59 -0.53
N ILE A 51 -14.15 -25.38 0.04
CA ILE A 51 -14.96 -24.17 -0.11
C ILE A 51 -15.24 -23.59 1.28
N THR A 52 -14.97 -22.30 1.49
CA THR A 52 -15.17 -21.61 2.77
C THR A 52 -16.05 -20.38 2.56
N CYS A 53 -17.03 -20.20 3.45
CA CYS A 53 -17.81 -18.98 3.56
C CYS A 53 -17.27 -18.13 4.72
N LEU A 54 -17.39 -16.80 4.62
CA LEU A 54 -17.05 -15.83 5.65
C LEU A 54 -18.11 -14.74 5.65
N LEU A 55 -18.87 -14.60 6.74
CA LEU A 55 -19.86 -13.54 6.92
C LEU A 55 -19.35 -12.49 7.93
N LEU A 56 -19.19 -11.24 7.51
CA LEU A 56 -19.07 -10.11 8.42
C LEU A 56 -20.32 -9.23 8.29
N SER A 57 -21.30 -9.49 9.16
CA SER A 57 -22.52 -8.69 9.26
C SER A 57 -22.48 -7.83 10.52
N ARG A 58 -22.54 -6.51 10.37
CA ARG A 58 -22.82 -5.60 11.50
C ARG A 58 -24.28 -5.67 11.92
N THR A 59 -25.19 -5.98 11.02
CA THR A 59 -26.61 -6.20 11.34
C THR A 59 -26.80 -7.29 12.40
N PHE A 60 -26.09 -8.42 12.28
CA PHE A 60 -25.99 -9.45 13.33
C PHE A 60 -25.51 -8.89 14.69
N HIS A 61 -24.46 -8.08 14.71
CA HIS A 61 -23.90 -7.53 15.95
C HIS A 61 -24.82 -6.49 16.60
N GLU A 62 -25.45 -5.64 15.79
CA GLU A 62 -26.36 -4.60 16.25
C GLU A 62 -27.69 -5.16 16.76
N GLU A 63 -28.22 -6.24 16.16
CA GLU A 63 -29.46 -6.89 16.62
C GLU A 63 -29.27 -7.78 17.85
N GLU A 64 -28.13 -8.47 17.98
CA GLU A 64 -27.84 -9.37 19.11
C GLU A 64 -27.02 -8.68 20.23
N GLY A 65 -26.75 -7.37 20.12
CA GLY A 65 -26.07 -6.56 21.15
C GLY A 65 -24.57 -6.84 21.35
N ILE A 66 -23.85 -7.27 20.32
CA ILE A 66 -22.49 -7.83 20.41
C ILE A 66 -21.42 -6.76 20.11
N ASP A 67 -20.58 -6.43 21.10
CA ASP A 67 -19.41 -5.53 20.95
C ASP A 67 -18.16 -6.24 20.36
N GLU A 68 -18.01 -7.55 20.58
CA GLU A 68 -16.94 -8.36 19.98
C GLU A 68 -17.20 -8.69 18.49
N VAL A 69 -16.16 -8.62 17.65
CA VAL A 69 -16.28 -8.90 16.21
C VAL A 69 -16.29 -10.41 15.92
N ILE A 70 -17.46 -11.04 16.03
CA ILE A 70 -17.72 -12.46 15.75
C ILE A 70 -17.96 -12.67 14.25
N VAL A 71 -17.34 -13.70 13.65
CA VAL A 71 -17.38 -13.94 12.20
C VAL A 71 -17.57 -15.43 11.89
N PRO A 72 -18.77 -15.84 11.43
CA PRO A 72 -19.00 -17.19 10.92
C PRO A 72 -18.06 -17.55 9.75
N LEU A 73 -17.36 -18.67 9.89
CA LEU A 73 -16.32 -19.16 8.96
C LEU A 73 -16.51 -20.65 8.52
N PRO A 74 -17.73 -21.13 8.22
CA PRO A 74 -17.94 -22.54 7.89
C PRO A 74 -17.24 -22.94 6.59
N THR A 75 -16.76 -24.18 6.55
CA THR A 75 -16.00 -24.76 5.44
C THR A 75 -16.58 -26.13 5.08
N TRP A 76 -16.66 -26.43 3.79
CA TRP A 76 -17.13 -27.71 3.26
C TRP A 76 -16.13 -28.31 2.26
N SER A 77 -16.28 -29.61 2.00
CA SER A 77 -15.64 -30.34 0.92
C SER A 77 -16.14 -29.85 -0.43
N ALA A 78 -15.24 -29.41 -1.32
CA ALA A 78 -15.60 -28.89 -2.64
C ALA A 78 -16.16 -29.97 -3.60
N ARG A 79 -16.09 -31.27 -3.23
CA ARG A 79 -16.60 -32.40 -4.01
C ARG A 79 -17.88 -32.98 -3.44
N SER A 80 -17.85 -33.42 -2.19
CA SER A 80 -18.98 -34.07 -1.52
C SER A 80 -19.98 -33.09 -0.89
N ARG A 81 -19.56 -31.82 -0.68
CA ARG A 81 -20.32 -30.79 0.07
C ARG A 81 -20.59 -31.14 1.53
N GLU A 82 -19.85 -32.09 2.08
CA GLU A 82 -19.88 -32.38 3.53
C GLU A 82 -19.16 -31.27 4.32
N PRO A 83 -19.61 -30.94 5.54
CA PRO A 83 -18.89 -30.07 6.46
C PRO A 83 -17.44 -30.53 6.71
N LEU A 84 -16.51 -29.57 6.78
CA LEU A 84 -15.12 -29.77 7.18
C LEU A 84 -14.86 -28.92 8.43
N THR A 85 -15.16 -29.51 9.60
CA THR A 85 -15.07 -28.89 10.91
C THR A 85 -14.63 -29.91 11.97
N ASP A 86 -13.88 -29.44 12.97
CA ASP A 86 -13.54 -30.24 14.15
C ASP A 86 -14.66 -30.18 15.23
N ASN A 87 -15.64 -29.28 15.05
CA ASN A 87 -16.78 -29.09 15.95
C ASN A 87 -18.07 -28.86 15.13
N MET A 88 -19.03 -29.78 15.24
CA MET A 88 -20.30 -29.72 14.51
C MET A 88 -21.31 -28.72 15.07
N GLU A 89 -21.33 -28.50 16.39
CA GLU A 89 -22.20 -27.52 17.05
C GLU A 89 -21.84 -26.09 16.61
N LYS A 90 -20.54 -25.78 16.64
CA LYS A 90 -19.99 -24.52 16.11
C LYS A 90 -20.39 -24.32 14.65
N PHE A 91 -20.25 -25.36 13.82
CA PHE A 91 -20.58 -25.28 12.40
C PHE A 91 -22.08 -25.05 12.16
N ALA A 92 -22.95 -25.70 12.93
CA ALA A 92 -24.39 -25.47 12.89
C ALA A 92 -24.72 -24.00 13.24
N ILE A 93 -24.17 -23.48 14.34
CA ILE A 93 -24.34 -22.06 14.72
C ILE A 93 -23.82 -21.12 13.62
N GLU A 94 -22.64 -21.41 13.05
CA GLU A 94 -22.07 -20.60 11.96
C GLU A 94 -22.92 -20.60 10.68
N THR A 95 -23.61 -21.70 10.37
CA THR A 95 -24.51 -21.79 9.21
C THR A 95 -25.87 -21.16 9.49
N GLU A 96 -26.46 -21.36 10.66
CA GLU A 96 -27.71 -20.70 11.07
C GLU A 96 -27.57 -19.17 11.14
N LEU A 97 -26.43 -18.66 11.62
CA LEU A 97 -26.15 -17.21 11.55
C LEU A 97 -26.07 -16.69 10.11
N ILE A 98 -25.61 -17.51 9.16
CA ILE A 98 -25.62 -17.16 7.73
C ILE A 98 -27.05 -17.18 7.17
N TYR A 99 -27.88 -18.16 7.52
CA TYR A 99 -29.27 -18.22 7.06
C TYR A 99 -30.13 -17.11 7.69
N LYS A 100 -29.97 -16.82 8.98
CA LYS A 100 -30.63 -15.69 9.66
C LYS A 100 -30.20 -14.34 9.06
N TYR A 101 -28.90 -14.04 9.01
CA TYR A 101 -28.40 -12.67 8.75
C TYR A 101 -27.89 -12.36 7.34
N SER A 102 -27.61 -13.36 6.49
CA SER A 102 -27.16 -13.11 5.11
C SER A 102 -28.34 -12.98 4.13
N PRO A 103 -28.11 -12.56 2.87
CA PRO A 103 -29.11 -12.58 1.81
C PRO A 103 -29.51 -13.99 1.33
N PHE A 104 -28.91 -15.05 1.89
CA PHE A 104 -29.10 -16.44 1.49
C PHE A 104 -29.68 -17.24 2.65
N LYS A 105 -30.89 -17.78 2.49
CA LYS A 105 -31.71 -18.33 3.57
C LYS A 105 -31.66 -19.85 3.69
N SER A 106 -30.81 -20.51 2.90
CA SER A 106 -30.63 -21.96 2.90
C SER A 106 -29.23 -22.39 2.46
N GLU A 107 -28.84 -23.62 2.78
CA GLU A 107 -27.59 -24.21 2.26
C GLU A 107 -27.60 -24.27 0.73
N GLN A 108 -28.75 -24.52 0.09
CA GLN A 108 -28.85 -24.53 -1.37
C GLN A 108 -28.44 -23.18 -1.96
N GLU A 109 -28.97 -22.07 -1.45
CA GLU A 109 -28.62 -20.73 -1.91
C GLU A 109 -27.13 -20.41 -1.70
N VAL A 110 -26.55 -20.85 -0.58
CA VAL A 110 -25.10 -20.75 -0.31
C VAL A 110 -24.28 -21.54 -1.33
N MET A 111 -24.67 -22.79 -1.63
CA MET A 111 -24.03 -23.65 -2.63
C MET A 111 -24.18 -23.09 -4.05
N GLU A 112 -25.30 -22.42 -4.36
CA GLU A 112 -25.48 -21.67 -5.60
C GLU A 112 -24.50 -20.49 -5.71
N GLN A 113 -24.11 -19.85 -4.61
CA GLN A 113 -23.07 -18.80 -4.65
C GLN A 113 -21.69 -19.39 -4.99
N PHE A 114 -21.33 -20.53 -4.39
CA PHE A 114 -20.09 -21.25 -4.75
C PHE A 114 -20.10 -21.70 -6.22
N SER A 115 -21.26 -22.08 -6.78
CA SER A 115 -21.39 -22.49 -8.20
C SER A 115 -21.01 -21.38 -9.20
N LYS A 116 -21.09 -20.10 -8.79
CA LYS A 116 -20.68 -18.95 -9.61
C LYS A 116 -19.15 -18.92 -9.82
N ILE A 117 -18.39 -19.56 -8.93
CA ILE A 117 -16.93 -19.74 -9.04
C ILE A 117 -16.63 -20.94 -9.95
N ARG A 118 -16.71 -20.73 -11.26
CA ARG A 118 -16.61 -21.79 -12.30
C ARG A 118 -15.27 -22.53 -12.38
N GLY A 119 -14.19 -21.97 -11.81
CA GLY A 119 -12.86 -22.60 -11.82
C GLY A 119 -12.57 -23.43 -10.56
N ASP A 120 -11.41 -24.07 -10.50
CA ASP A 120 -10.97 -24.83 -9.31
C ASP A 120 -10.50 -23.94 -8.15
N GLN A 121 -10.24 -22.66 -8.43
CA GLN A 121 -9.88 -21.65 -7.46
C GLN A 121 -10.59 -20.33 -7.77
N GLY A 122 -10.95 -19.56 -6.75
CA GLY A 122 -11.50 -18.22 -6.90
C GLY A 122 -12.20 -17.68 -5.65
N THR A 123 -12.61 -16.42 -5.70
CA THR A 123 -13.32 -15.74 -4.61
C THR A 123 -14.42 -14.85 -5.16
N LEU A 124 -15.60 -14.94 -4.56
CA LEU A 124 -16.75 -14.06 -4.77
C LEU A 124 -16.97 -13.28 -3.47
N VAL A 125 -17.11 -11.97 -3.56
CA VAL A 125 -17.44 -11.09 -2.43
C VAL A 125 -18.74 -10.37 -2.77
N ILE A 126 -19.70 -10.41 -1.85
CA ILE A 126 -21.00 -9.76 -1.97
C ILE A 126 -21.12 -8.80 -0.79
N ILE A 127 -21.17 -7.50 -1.09
CA ILE A 127 -21.45 -6.44 -0.10
C ILE A 127 -22.93 -6.10 -0.27
N PHE A 128 -23.65 -6.03 0.85
CA PHE A 128 -25.09 -5.78 0.87
C PHE A 128 -25.44 -4.76 1.97
N ASN A 129 -26.71 -4.35 2.04
CA ASN A 129 -27.16 -3.24 2.87
C ASN A 129 -26.28 -1.99 2.61
N LEU A 130 -26.26 -1.57 1.33
CA LEU A 130 -25.40 -0.50 0.83
C LEU A 130 -25.67 0.84 1.54
N LYS A 131 -24.68 1.72 1.54
CA LYS A 131 -24.86 3.06 2.09
C LYS A 131 -25.80 3.89 1.21
N LEU A 132 -26.80 4.46 1.87
CA LEU A 132 -27.78 5.39 1.32
C LEU A 132 -27.38 6.83 1.68
N MET A 133 -27.78 7.76 0.84
CA MET A 133 -27.68 9.21 1.07
C MET A 133 -28.93 9.70 1.83
N ASP A 134 -28.95 10.98 2.23
CA ASP A 134 -30.03 11.57 3.04
C ASP A 134 -31.41 11.57 2.35
N ASN A 135 -31.45 11.34 1.03
CA ASN A 135 -32.69 11.18 0.24
C ASN A 135 -33.18 9.72 0.14
N GLY A 136 -32.49 8.76 0.77
CA GLY A 136 -32.82 7.32 0.72
C GLY A 136 -32.23 6.54 -0.46
N GLU A 137 -31.64 7.19 -1.46
CA GLU A 137 -31.03 6.54 -2.62
C GLU A 137 -29.58 6.07 -2.32
N PRO A 138 -29.09 4.98 -2.94
CA PRO A 138 -27.72 4.52 -2.73
C PRO A 138 -26.69 5.49 -3.32
N GLU A 139 -25.52 5.60 -2.68
CA GLU A 139 -24.39 6.42 -3.18
C GLU A 139 -23.91 6.01 -4.60
N LEU A 140 -24.19 4.76 -4.99
CA LEU A 140 -23.74 4.13 -6.23
C LEU A 140 -24.90 3.98 -7.22
N ASP A 141 -24.94 4.86 -8.21
CA ASP A 141 -25.85 4.79 -9.35
C ASP A 141 -25.41 3.67 -10.31
N VAL A 142 -26.33 2.73 -10.57
CA VAL A 142 -26.18 1.63 -11.54
C VAL A 142 -27.29 1.64 -12.61
N THR A 143 -28.09 2.70 -12.66
CA THR A 143 -29.28 2.83 -13.51
C THR A 143 -29.07 3.80 -14.67
N SER A 144 -28.36 4.92 -14.47
CA SER A 144 -28.13 5.93 -15.53
C SER A 144 -27.26 5.41 -16.68
N ASP A 145 -26.27 4.56 -16.39
CA ASP A 145 -25.55 3.75 -17.38
C ASP A 145 -25.49 2.30 -16.91
N PRO A 146 -26.32 1.40 -17.45
CA PRO A 146 -26.30 -0.03 -17.13
C PRO A 146 -24.96 -0.74 -17.39
N ARG A 147 -23.98 -0.10 -18.04
CA ARG A 147 -22.62 -0.63 -18.26
C ARG A 147 -21.60 -0.13 -17.24
N ASP A 148 -21.96 0.79 -16.35
CA ASP A 148 -21.06 1.42 -15.39
C ASP A 148 -21.54 1.24 -13.93
N ILE A 149 -20.77 1.78 -13.00
CA ILE A 149 -21.18 2.12 -11.64
C ILE A 149 -20.72 3.56 -11.45
N GLN A 150 -21.66 4.48 -11.20
CA GLN A 150 -21.37 5.90 -11.06
C GLN A 150 -21.62 6.39 -9.64
N MET A 151 -21.01 7.51 -9.26
CA MET A 151 -21.47 8.29 -8.11
C MET A 151 -22.81 8.95 -8.46
N ALA A 152 -23.80 8.85 -7.56
CA ALA A 152 -25.12 9.45 -7.75
C ALA A 152 -25.15 10.99 -7.70
N GLU A 153 -24.08 11.63 -7.20
CA GLU A 153 -23.94 13.10 -7.16
C GLU A 153 -23.91 13.73 -8.57
N THR A 154 -24.65 14.83 -8.75
CA THR A 154 -24.54 15.67 -9.95
C THR A 154 -23.14 16.32 -10.03
N PRO A 155 -22.31 16.04 -11.05
CA PRO A 155 -20.93 16.48 -11.06
C PRO A 155 -20.82 18.00 -11.35
N PRO A 156 -20.08 18.77 -10.54
CA PRO A 156 -19.76 20.16 -10.87
C PRO A 156 -18.87 20.24 -12.12
N GLU A 157 -18.86 21.40 -12.79
CA GLU A 157 -18.10 21.59 -14.03
C GLU A 157 -16.60 21.31 -13.84
N GLY A 158 -16.00 20.64 -14.83
CA GLY A 158 -14.58 20.26 -14.79
C GLY A 158 -14.26 19.00 -13.96
N THR A 159 -15.26 18.35 -13.35
CA THR A 159 -15.14 17.02 -12.71
C THR A 159 -14.46 16.02 -13.64
N LYS A 160 -13.52 15.25 -13.10
CA LYS A 160 -12.74 14.27 -13.86
C LYS A 160 -13.51 12.95 -13.99
N PRO A 161 -13.52 12.28 -15.16
CA PRO A 161 -14.31 11.06 -15.39
C PRO A 161 -14.10 10.00 -14.31
N GLU A 162 -12.86 9.78 -13.89
CA GLU A 162 -12.40 8.82 -12.89
C GLU A 162 -12.85 9.13 -11.45
N ARG A 163 -13.52 10.26 -11.22
CA ARG A 163 -14.17 10.60 -9.95
C ARG A 163 -15.69 10.35 -9.93
N ARG A 164 -16.32 10.22 -11.09
CA ARG A 164 -17.75 9.86 -11.21
C ARG A 164 -17.95 8.43 -11.71
N SER A 165 -17.21 8.00 -12.73
CA SER A 165 -17.35 6.71 -13.41
C SER A 165 -16.34 5.68 -12.88
N PHE A 166 -16.83 4.56 -12.35
CA PHE A 166 -15.97 3.45 -11.95
C PHE A 166 -15.33 2.76 -13.16
N ARG A 167 -16.02 2.71 -14.32
CA ARG A 167 -15.46 2.26 -15.61
C ARG A 167 -14.26 3.08 -16.05
N ALA A 168 -14.30 4.41 -15.88
CA ALA A 168 -13.14 5.27 -16.13
C ALA A 168 -12.01 5.01 -15.10
N TYR A 169 -12.33 5.01 -13.80
CA TYR A 169 -11.35 4.76 -12.73
C TYR A 169 -10.64 3.41 -12.89
N ALA A 170 -11.40 2.34 -13.15
CA ALA A 170 -10.91 0.99 -13.36
C ALA A 170 -10.00 0.87 -14.60
N ALA A 171 -10.24 1.67 -15.65
CA ALA A 171 -9.44 1.62 -16.87
C ALA A 171 -7.99 2.08 -16.66
N VAL A 172 -7.74 3.02 -15.74
CA VAL A 172 -6.41 3.59 -15.44
C VAL A 172 -5.86 3.15 -14.07
N LEU A 173 -6.56 2.27 -13.36
CA LEU A 173 -6.30 1.86 -11.98
C LEU A 173 -4.90 1.26 -11.74
N TYR A 174 -4.37 0.61 -12.78
CA TYR A 174 -3.07 -0.04 -12.80
C TYR A 174 -2.23 0.52 -13.96
N ILE A 175 -0.91 0.70 -13.76
CA ILE A 175 -0.04 1.23 -14.82
C ILE A 175 0.19 0.20 -15.94
N ASP A 176 0.32 -1.07 -15.58
CA ASP A 176 0.44 -2.23 -16.47
C ASP A 176 -0.73 -3.21 -16.22
N PRO A 177 -1.94 -2.89 -16.74
CA PRO A 177 -3.12 -3.75 -16.58
C PRO A 177 -2.92 -5.13 -17.22
N ARG A 178 -3.30 -6.17 -16.48
CA ARG A 178 -3.25 -7.59 -16.87
C ARG A 178 -4.53 -8.33 -16.55
N MET A 179 -5.01 -8.19 -15.31
CA MET A 179 -6.34 -8.66 -14.90
C MET A 179 -7.41 -7.93 -15.71
N ARG A 180 -8.26 -8.69 -16.40
CA ARG A 180 -9.43 -8.15 -17.09
C ARG A 180 -10.50 -7.76 -16.07
N ILE A 181 -11.10 -6.59 -16.25
CA ILE A 181 -12.17 -6.07 -15.41
C ILE A 181 -13.45 -6.05 -16.25
N PHE A 182 -14.56 -6.50 -15.66
CA PHE A 182 -15.89 -6.45 -16.25
C PHE A 182 -16.83 -5.75 -15.27
N ILE A 183 -17.61 -4.79 -15.76
CA ILE A 183 -18.65 -4.10 -14.99
C ILE A 183 -19.97 -4.41 -15.69
N ASN A 184 -20.97 -4.90 -14.95
CA ASN A 184 -22.27 -5.33 -15.46
C ASN A 184 -22.16 -6.20 -16.73
N ARG A 185 -21.27 -7.21 -16.65
CA ARG A 185 -20.87 -8.15 -17.72
C ARG A 185 -20.13 -7.56 -18.94
N HIS A 186 -20.04 -6.23 -19.07
CA HIS A 186 -19.33 -5.54 -20.16
C HIS A 186 -17.86 -5.28 -19.79
N LYS A 187 -16.93 -5.56 -20.71
CA LYS A 187 -15.49 -5.45 -20.44
C LYS A 187 -15.07 -3.99 -20.26
N VAL A 188 -14.14 -3.72 -19.35
CA VAL A 188 -13.51 -2.40 -19.21
C VAL A 188 -12.31 -2.33 -20.15
N GLN A 189 -12.32 -1.34 -21.06
CA GLN A 189 -11.18 -1.01 -21.93
C GLN A 189 -10.08 -0.36 -21.08
N THR A 190 -9.30 -1.18 -20.37
CA THR A 190 -8.12 -0.73 -19.60
C THR A 190 -7.09 -0.07 -20.52
N LYS A 191 -6.25 0.81 -19.96
CA LYS A 191 -5.33 1.66 -20.72
C LYS A 191 -3.99 1.81 -20.00
N ARG A 192 -2.89 1.52 -20.71
CA ARG A 192 -1.57 2.03 -20.34
C ARG A 192 -1.50 3.50 -20.74
N LEU A 193 -1.48 4.42 -19.77
CA LEU A 193 -1.53 5.86 -20.06
C LEU A 193 -0.38 6.33 -20.98
N SER A 194 0.82 5.75 -20.89
CA SER A 194 1.95 6.04 -21.79
C SER A 194 1.71 5.69 -23.27
N CYS A 195 0.73 4.82 -23.55
CA CYS A 195 0.32 4.48 -24.92
C CYS A 195 -0.74 5.45 -25.47
N CYS A 196 -1.40 6.24 -24.62
CA CYS A 196 -2.58 7.04 -24.95
C CYS A 196 -2.29 8.54 -25.16
N LEU A 197 -1.03 8.90 -25.42
CA LEU A 197 -0.55 10.29 -25.42
C LEU A 197 0.33 10.57 -26.65
N TYR A 198 0.26 11.79 -27.16
CA TYR A 198 1.13 12.29 -28.23
C TYR A 198 2.56 12.48 -27.72
N LYS A 199 3.53 12.03 -28.53
CA LYS A 199 4.99 12.11 -28.30
C LYS A 199 5.38 11.85 -26.84
N PRO A 200 5.16 10.63 -26.33
CA PRO A 200 5.59 10.26 -24.99
C PRO A 200 7.13 10.26 -24.92
N ARG A 201 7.70 10.77 -23.84
CA ARG A 201 9.15 10.71 -23.53
C ARG A 201 9.38 10.26 -22.10
N MET A 202 10.41 9.46 -21.87
CA MET A 202 10.81 8.95 -20.56
C MET A 202 12.07 9.65 -20.06
N TYR A 203 12.06 10.11 -18.82
CA TYR A 203 13.20 10.70 -18.12
C TYR A 203 13.53 9.87 -16.88
N LYS A 204 14.83 9.62 -16.67
CA LYS A 204 15.34 8.87 -15.51
C LYS A 204 15.71 9.82 -14.37
N TYR A 205 15.04 9.69 -13.23
CA TYR A 205 15.32 10.44 -12.01
C TYR A 205 16.02 9.55 -10.99
N THR A 206 17.31 9.77 -10.74
CA THR A 206 18.10 9.03 -9.75
C THR A 206 17.69 9.43 -8.32
N SER A 207 17.06 8.52 -7.58
CA SER A 207 16.55 8.81 -6.24
C SER A 207 17.55 8.43 -5.15
N LYS A 208 18.07 9.44 -4.44
CA LYS A 208 18.94 9.23 -3.25
C LYS A 208 18.23 8.37 -2.20
N ARG A 209 16.95 8.63 -1.93
CA ARG A 209 16.14 7.86 -0.97
C ARG A 209 16.06 6.38 -1.34
N PHE A 210 15.83 6.08 -2.62
CA PHE A 210 15.75 4.71 -3.14
C PHE A 210 17.05 3.96 -2.91
N LYS A 211 18.19 4.59 -3.24
CA LYS A 211 19.52 4.01 -3.00
C LYS A 211 19.78 3.74 -1.51
N THR A 212 19.64 4.75 -0.65
CA THR A 212 19.95 4.61 0.78
C THR A 212 19.07 3.59 1.50
N ARG A 213 17.78 3.49 1.15
CA ARG A 213 16.90 2.44 1.73
C ARG A 213 17.21 1.04 1.18
N ALA A 214 17.64 0.91 -0.08
CA ALA A 214 18.12 -0.38 -0.63
C ALA A 214 19.42 -0.84 0.06
N GLU A 215 20.34 0.08 0.34
CA GLU A 215 21.57 -0.19 1.11
C GLU A 215 21.26 -0.64 2.55
N GLN A 216 20.26 -0.03 3.20
CA GLN A 216 19.77 -0.47 4.52
C GLN A 216 19.16 -1.88 4.46
N GLU A 217 18.37 -2.20 3.43
CA GLU A 217 17.76 -3.52 3.26
C GLU A 217 18.78 -4.62 2.95
N VAL A 218 19.87 -4.31 2.24
CA VAL A 218 21.03 -5.21 2.08
C VAL A 218 21.70 -5.43 3.44
N LYS A 219 22.08 -4.38 4.16
CA LYS A 219 22.78 -4.50 5.47
C LYS A 219 22.00 -5.34 6.49
N LYS A 220 20.67 -5.21 6.53
CA LYS A 220 19.80 -6.08 7.36
C LYS A 220 19.90 -7.56 6.96
N ALA A 221 19.88 -7.85 5.66
CA ALA A 221 19.99 -9.22 5.15
C ALA A 221 21.39 -9.81 5.36
N GLU A 222 22.45 -9.00 5.24
CA GLU A 222 23.82 -9.38 5.58
C GLU A 222 23.95 -9.77 7.05
N HIS A 223 23.41 -8.96 7.95
CA HIS A 223 23.41 -9.25 9.39
C HIS A 223 22.61 -10.52 9.74
N MET A 224 21.41 -10.69 9.17
CA MET A 224 20.62 -11.92 9.36
C MET A 224 21.30 -13.17 8.80
N ALA A 225 21.95 -13.08 7.64
CA ALA A 225 22.71 -14.19 7.06
C ALA A 225 23.93 -14.53 7.92
N ARG A 226 24.64 -13.53 8.45
CA ARG A 226 25.80 -13.74 9.33
C ARG A 226 25.40 -14.46 10.62
N ILE A 227 24.31 -14.04 11.28
CA ILE A 227 23.81 -14.70 12.50
C ILE A 227 23.36 -16.15 12.22
N ALA A 228 22.71 -16.40 11.09
CA ALA A 228 22.31 -17.76 10.72
C ALA A 228 23.54 -18.65 10.43
N GLU A 229 24.56 -18.13 9.75
CA GLU A 229 25.84 -18.81 9.49
C GLU A 229 26.67 -19.04 10.77
N GLU A 230 26.60 -18.13 11.74
CA GLU A 230 27.18 -18.28 13.08
C GLU A 230 26.50 -19.44 13.83
N LYS A 231 25.14 -19.45 13.90
CA LYS A 231 24.36 -20.53 14.52
C LYS A 231 24.51 -21.89 13.84
N ALA A 232 24.58 -21.93 12.51
CA ALA A 232 24.77 -23.17 11.76
C ALA A 232 26.13 -23.81 12.09
N ARG A 233 27.23 -23.02 12.04
CA ARG A 233 28.57 -23.50 12.40
C ARG A 233 28.67 -23.90 13.87
N GLU A 234 28.02 -23.17 14.77
CA GLU A 234 27.94 -23.54 16.20
C GLU A 234 27.25 -24.90 16.40
N ALA A 235 26.08 -25.10 15.79
CA ALA A 235 25.33 -26.36 15.90
C ALA A 235 26.06 -27.55 15.26
N GLU A 236 26.68 -27.35 14.08
CA GLU A 236 27.54 -28.35 13.45
C GLU A 236 28.77 -28.69 14.30
N SER A 237 29.38 -27.70 14.94
CA SER A 237 30.51 -27.92 15.86
C SER A 237 30.07 -28.73 17.08
N LYS A 238 28.94 -28.36 17.70
CA LYS A 238 28.35 -29.12 18.82
C LYS A 238 27.96 -30.54 18.44
N ALA A 239 27.43 -30.77 17.23
CA ALA A 239 27.11 -32.11 16.74
C ALA A 239 28.39 -32.96 16.61
N ARG A 240 29.44 -32.46 15.94
CA ARG A 240 30.73 -33.17 15.80
C ARG A 240 31.44 -33.40 17.15
N ALA A 241 31.41 -32.43 18.05
CA ALA A 241 32.00 -32.56 19.38
C ALA A 241 31.23 -33.57 20.26
N LEU A 242 29.90 -33.62 20.14
CA LEU A 242 29.08 -34.64 20.79
C LEU A 242 29.35 -36.04 20.22
N GLU A 243 29.48 -36.16 18.90
CA GLU A 243 29.82 -37.41 18.20
C GLU A 243 31.16 -37.98 18.68
N LEU A 244 32.20 -37.14 18.73
CA LEU A 244 33.51 -37.50 19.28
C LEU A 244 33.45 -37.86 20.77
N ARG A 245 32.72 -37.10 21.59
CA ARG A 245 32.57 -37.36 23.03
C ARG A 245 31.82 -38.64 23.34
N LEU A 246 30.87 -39.04 22.49
CA LEU A 246 30.11 -40.27 22.67
C LEU A 246 30.90 -41.52 22.27
N GLY A 247 31.94 -41.41 21.43
CA GLY A 247 33.03 -42.40 21.36
C GLY A 247 32.66 -43.86 21.01
N GLY A 248 31.46 -44.10 20.48
CA GLY A 248 30.94 -45.46 20.23
C GLY A 248 29.85 -45.93 21.21
N ASP A 249 29.41 -45.10 22.15
CA ASP A 249 28.28 -45.35 23.06
C ASP A 249 27.03 -45.82 22.28
N LEU A 250 26.59 -47.03 22.59
CA LEU A 250 25.47 -47.70 21.93
C LEU A 250 24.12 -47.46 22.61
N THR A 251 24.08 -46.73 23.74
CA THR A 251 22.84 -46.46 24.48
C THR A 251 21.82 -45.72 23.62
N ARG A 252 20.54 -46.03 23.86
CA ARG A 252 19.41 -45.45 23.11
C ARG A 252 19.36 -43.92 23.24
N GLU A 253 19.70 -43.40 24.42
CA GLU A 253 19.60 -41.99 24.76
C GLU A 253 20.71 -41.16 24.12
N SER A 254 21.97 -41.61 24.17
CA SER A 254 23.07 -40.97 23.44
C SER A 254 22.85 -40.97 21.93
N ARG A 255 22.36 -42.08 21.36
CA ARG A 255 22.00 -42.17 19.93
C ARG A 255 20.88 -41.22 19.53
N VAL A 256 19.85 -41.05 20.36
CA VAL A 256 18.77 -40.07 20.12
C VAL A 256 19.30 -38.63 20.22
N THR A 257 20.09 -38.34 21.25
CA THR A 257 20.66 -37.01 21.50
C THR A 257 21.61 -36.58 20.37
N LEU A 258 22.46 -37.49 19.88
CA LEU A 258 23.33 -37.24 18.73
C LEU A 258 22.53 -36.96 17.46
N ARG A 259 21.51 -37.79 17.15
CA ARG A 259 20.63 -37.57 15.99
C ARG A 259 19.87 -36.25 16.09
N GLN A 260 19.45 -35.83 17.29
CA GLN A 260 18.82 -34.54 17.51
C GLN A 260 19.78 -33.37 17.24
N ALA A 261 21.03 -33.47 17.70
CA ALA A 261 22.07 -32.47 17.41
C ALA A 261 22.40 -32.39 15.92
N GLN A 262 22.58 -33.53 15.24
CA GLN A 262 22.84 -33.61 13.80
C GLN A 262 21.67 -33.04 12.98
N ASN A 263 20.42 -33.41 13.30
CA ASN A 263 19.21 -32.86 12.64
C ASN A 263 19.04 -31.36 12.85
N SER A 264 19.35 -30.86 14.05
CA SER A 264 19.36 -29.42 14.37
C SER A 264 20.39 -28.66 13.53
N ALA A 265 21.62 -29.19 13.44
CA ALA A 265 22.67 -28.63 12.59
C ALA A 265 22.28 -28.59 11.11
N ILE A 266 21.74 -29.70 10.56
CA ILE A 266 21.24 -29.77 9.18
C ILE A 266 20.13 -28.73 8.91
N THR A 267 19.24 -28.52 9.89
CA THR A 267 18.14 -27.55 9.77
C THR A 267 18.67 -26.11 9.78
N LEU A 268 19.55 -25.77 10.72
CA LEU A 268 20.17 -24.45 10.82
C LEU A 268 21.07 -24.13 9.61
N ARG A 269 21.77 -25.12 9.04
CA ARG A 269 22.52 -24.97 7.78
C ARG A 269 21.59 -24.62 6.61
N ARG A 270 20.46 -25.32 6.46
CA ARG A 270 19.44 -25.01 5.44
C ARG A 270 18.87 -23.59 5.61
N GLU A 271 18.65 -23.15 6.85
CA GLU A 271 18.24 -21.77 7.14
C GLU A 271 19.31 -20.74 6.76
N ALA A 272 20.58 -20.98 7.13
CA ALA A 272 21.70 -20.11 6.77
C ALA A 272 21.83 -19.93 5.25
N ASP A 273 21.73 -21.03 4.48
CA ASP A 273 21.72 -20.99 3.03
C ASP A 273 20.53 -20.23 2.43
N VAL A 274 19.35 -20.31 3.05
CA VAL A 274 18.19 -19.48 2.66
C VAL A 274 18.47 -17.99 2.92
N LYS A 275 18.99 -17.61 4.11
CA LYS A 275 19.31 -16.21 4.42
C LYS A 275 20.43 -15.68 3.50
N LYS A 276 21.44 -16.50 3.19
CA LYS A 276 22.51 -16.21 2.24
C LYS A 276 21.96 -15.95 0.83
N ARG A 277 21.11 -16.83 0.29
CA ARG A 277 20.43 -16.60 -1.01
C ARG A 277 19.61 -15.30 -1.04
N ILE A 278 18.93 -14.95 0.06
CA ILE A 278 18.19 -13.67 0.18
C ILE A 278 19.13 -12.46 0.20
N LYS A 279 20.24 -12.53 0.95
CA LYS A 279 21.30 -11.50 0.92
C LYS A 279 21.83 -11.32 -0.51
N ASP A 280 22.20 -12.39 -1.19
CA ASP A 280 22.84 -12.35 -2.50
C ASP A 280 21.85 -11.94 -3.62
N ALA A 281 20.55 -12.16 -3.43
CA ALA A 281 19.50 -11.56 -4.26
C ALA A 281 19.42 -10.04 -4.05
N LYS A 282 19.28 -9.58 -2.81
CA LYS A 282 19.26 -8.13 -2.48
C LYS A 282 20.53 -7.41 -2.93
N GLN A 283 21.70 -8.02 -2.76
CA GLN A 283 22.99 -7.44 -3.16
C GLN A 283 23.16 -7.36 -4.68
N ARG A 284 22.53 -8.26 -5.46
CA ARG A 284 22.40 -8.11 -6.92
C ARG A 284 21.42 -6.99 -7.28
N ALA A 285 20.23 -6.97 -6.69
CA ALA A 285 19.22 -5.94 -6.91
C ALA A 285 19.73 -4.53 -6.55
N LEU A 286 20.61 -4.38 -5.56
CA LEU A 286 21.25 -3.11 -5.22
C LEU A 286 22.12 -2.54 -6.36
N LYS A 287 22.72 -3.39 -7.21
CA LYS A 287 23.56 -2.95 -8.35
C LYS A 287 22.75 -2.33 -9.49
N GLU A 288 21.44 -2.63 -9.57
CA GLU A 288 20.56 -2.04 -10.58
C GLU A 288 20.35 -0.53 -10.34
N PRO A 289 20.15 0.30 -11.38
CA PRO A 289 19.91 1.73 -11.21
C PRO A 289 18.74 2.03 -10.27
N LYS A 290 18.97 2.86 -9.25
CA LYS A 290 17.96 3.27 -8.26
C LYS A 290 17.24 4.53 -8.73
N GLU A 291 16.53 4.36 -9.84
CA GLU A 291 15.90 5.43 -10.61
C GLU A 291 14.37 5.30 -10.60
N LEU A 292 13.67 6.42 -10.73
CA LEU A 292 12.26 6.48 -11.11
C LEU A 292 12.17 6.89 -12.57
N ASN A 293 11.24 6.28 -13.32
CA ASN A 293 10.99 6.62 -14.72
C ASN A 293 9.79 7.57 -14.79
N PHE A 294 10.02 8.84 -15.11
CA PHE A 294 8.95 9.80 -15.38
C PHE A 294 8.63 9.77 -16.87
N ILE A 295 7.40 9.40 -17.25
CA ILE A 295 6.94 9.42 -18.64
C ILE A 295 5.99 10.60 -18.82
N PHE A 296 6.28 11.51 -19.74
CA PHE A 296 5.40 12.64 -20.09
C PHE A 296 4.89 12.52 -21.52
N GLY A 297 3.64 12.90 -21.76
CA GLY A 297 2.99 12.88 -23.08
C GLY A 297 1.83 13.88 -23.13
N VAL A 298 1.48 14.41 -24.31
CA VAL A 298 0.36 15.35 -24.45
C VAL A 298 -0.96 14.59 -24.69
N ASN A 299 -1.99 14.89 -23.90
CA ASN A 299 -3.34 14.38 -24.09
C ASN A 299 -4.06 15.22 -25.15
N ILE A 300 -3.85 14.89 -26.43
CA ILE A 300 -4.45 15.62 -27.56
C ILE A 300 -5.95 15.32 -27.75
N GLU A 301 -6.48 14.21 -27.23
CA GLU A 301 -7.93 13.95 -27.27
C GLU A 301 -8.71 14.78 -26.23
N GLN A 302 -8.12 15.05 -25.05
CA GLN A 302 -8.81 15.76 -23.96
C GLN A 302 -7.85 16.69 -23.17
N ARG A 303 -7.59 17.90 -23.69
CA ARG A 303 -6.58 18.84 -23.14
C ARG A 303 -6.79 19.30 -21.69
N GLN A 304 -8.01 19.17 -21.12
CA GLN A 304 -8.29 19.45 -19.70
C GLN A 304 -8.06 18.26 -18.75
N LEU A 305 -7.70 17.09 -19.28
CA LEU A 305 -7.42 15.87 -18.52
C LEU A 305 -5.90 15.64 -18.51
N ASP A 306 -5.22 16.56 -17.83
CA ASP A 306 -3.77 16.72 -17.80
C ASP A 306 -3.25 16.89 -16.35
N GLY A 307 -1.96 16.64 -16.12
CA GLY A 307 -1.36 16.53 -14.79
C GLY A 307 -0.80 15.13 -14.52
N MET A 308 -0.28 14.91 -13.31
CA MET A 308 0.49 13.72 -12.96
C MET A 308 -0.40 12.59 -12.43
N PHE A 309 -0.14 11.38 -12.93
CA PHE A 309 -0.64 10.10 -12.43
C PHE A 309 0.50 9.37 -11.75
N ILE A 310 0.35 9.16 -10.43
CA ILE A 310 1.41 8.67 -9.55
C ILE A 310 0.95 7.33 -8.99
N TYR A 311 1.57 6.26 -9.49
CA TYR A 311 1.35 4.89 -9.10
C TYR A 311 2.30 4.49 -7.98
N ASN A 312 1.91 3.48 -7.20
CA ASN A 312 2.71 2.88 -6.15
C ASN A 312 2.59 1.36 -6.22
N CYS A 313 3.71 0.69 -6.51
CA CYS A 313 3.72 -0.74 -6.87
C CYS A 313 2.59 -1.08 -7.84
N SER A 314 2.55 -0.29 -8.91
CA SER A 314 1.66 -0.41 -10.07
C SER A 314 0.17 -0.12 -9.84
N ARG A 315 -0.25 0.30 -8.63
CA ARG A 315 -1.61 0.82 -8.33
C ARG A 315 -1.61 2.34 -8.28
N LEU A 316 -2.54 2.99 -8.98
CA LEU A 316 -2.72 4.46 -8.95
C LEU A 316 -2.97 4.95 -7.51
N ILE A 317 -2.33 6.05 -7.08
CA ILE A 317 -2.57 6.69 -5.77
C ILE A 317 -3.06 8.13 -5.95
N LYS A 318 -2.42 8.90 -6.84
CA LYS A 318 -2.79 10.30 -7.16
C LYS A 318 -2.96 10.45 -8.67
N MET A 319 -3.93 11.26 -9.08
CA MET A 319 -4.27 11.54 -10.49
C MET A 319 -4.50 13.04 -10.70
N TYR A 320 -4.22 13.54 -11.90
CA TYR A 320 -4.36 14.95 -12.30
C TYR A 320 -3.63 15.96 -11.38
N GLU A 321 -2.60 15.52 -10.64
CA GLU A 321 -1.85 16.37 -9.74
C GLU A 321 -1.01 17.38 -10.56
N LYS A 322 -1.20 18.69 -10.35
CA LYS A 322 -0.51 19.72 -11.14
C LYS A 322 0.90 19.96 -10.60
N VAL A 323 1.88 20.07 -11.51
CA VAL A 323 3.29 20.33 -11.14
C VAL A 323 3.96 21.32 -12.10
N GLY A 324 4.97 22.04 -11.61
CA GLY A 324 5.72 23.02 -12.43
C GLY A 324 4.79 24.09 -13.03
N PRO A 325 4.98 24.47 -14.31
CA PRO A 325 4.18 25.51 -14.97
C PRO A 325 2.67 25.28 -14.99
N GLN A 326 2.19 24.04 -14.79
CA GLN A 326 0.76 23.76 -14.69
C GLN A 326 0.09 24.38 -13.45
N LEU A 327 0.88 24.90 -12.50
CA LEU A 327 0.41 25.65 -11.33
C LEU A 327 0.30 27.16 -11.60
N GLU A 328 0.83 27.66 -12.72
CA GLU A 328 1.00 29.08 -13.03
C GLU A 328 -0.17 29.66 -13.87
N GLY A 329 -1.20 28.85 -14.14
CA GLY A 329 -2.44 29.27 -14.79
C GLY A 329 -2.38 29.53 -16.31
N GLY A 330 -1.19 29.52 -16.91
CA GLY A 330 -0.99 29.71 -18.35
C GLY A 330 -1.11 28.43 -19.19
N MET A 331 -1.01 28.57 -20.52
CA MET A 331 -1.01 27.44 -21.47
C MET A 331 0.27 26.58 -21.44
N ALA A 332 1.31 27.01 -20.70
CA ALA A 332 2.59 26.30 -20.61
C ALA A 332 2.42 24.96 -19.91
N CYS A 333 2.82 23.87 -20.56
CA CYS A 333 2.60 22.49 -20.10
C CYS A 333 1.13 22.08 -19.90
N GLY A 334 0.16 22.91 -20.33
CA GLY A 334 -1.26 22.55 -20.36
C GLY A 334 -1.47 21.37 -21.31
N GLY A 335 -2.34 20.43 -20.94
CA GLY A 335 -2.57 19.22 -21.74
C GLY A 335 -1.52 18.12 -21.56
N VAL A 336 -0.44 18.35 -20.81
CA VAL A 336 0.58 17.32 -20.56
C VAL A 336 0.18 16.41 -19.40
N VAL A 337 0.09 15.11 -19.66
CA VAL A 337 -0.01 14.05 -18.66
C VAL A 337 1.40 13.56 -18.33
N GLY A 338 1.67 13.37 -17.03
CA GLY A 338 2.87 12.68 -16.55
C GLY A 338 2.52 11.39 -15.83
N VAL A 339 3.37 10.37 -15.93
CA VAL A 339 3.15 9.04 -15.34
C VAL A 339 4.44 8.58 -14.64
N VAL A 340 4.31 8.04 -13.43
CA VAL A 340 5.40 7.38 -12.69
C VAL A 340 4.86 6.24 -11.84
N ASP A 341 5.62 5.15 -11.70
CA ASP A 341 5.41 4.13 -10.66
C ASP A 341 6.52 4.25 -9.60
N VAL A 342 6.12 4.27 -8.34
CA VAL A 342 6.99 4.52 -7.19
C VAL A 342 6.98 3.28 -6.29
N PRO A 343 8.10 2.57 -6.09
CA PRO A 343 8.11 1.37 -5.25
C PRO A 343 7.90 1.73 -3.77
N TYR A 344 7.37 0.79 -2.97
CA TYR A 344 7.22 0.93 -1.50
C TYR A 344 8.49 1.43 -0.80
N LEU A 345 9.66 1.02 -1.30
CA LEU A 345 10.94 1.43 -0.76
C LEU A 345 11.20 2.96 -0.90
N VAL A 346 10.48 3.69 -1.75
CA VAL A 346 10.60 5.16 -1.91
C VAL A 346 9.45 5.90 -1.24
N LEU A 347 8.20 5.50 -1.47
CA LEU A 347 7.02 6.03 -0.79
C LEU A 347 6.05 4.91 -0.42
N GLU A 348 5.44 5.04 0.74
CA GLU A 348 4.32 4.21 1.18
C GLU A 348 3.02 5.03 1.15
N PRO A 349 1.88 4.43 0.79
CA PRO A 349 0.60 5.10 0.73
C PRO A 349 0.00 5.34 2.13
N THR A 350 -1.01 6.20 2.21
CA THR A 350 -1.88 6.32 3.38
C THR A 350 -2.79 5.09 3.55
N HIS A 351 -3.47 4.98 4.68
CA HIS A 351 -4.41 3.90 5.02
C HIS A 351 -5.46 3.63 3.91
N ASN A 352 -6.07 4.69 3.36
CA ASN A 352 -7.06 4.61 2.27
C ASN A 352 -6.45 4.49 0.86
N LYS A 353 -5.12 4.57 0.73
CA LYS A 353 -4.35 4.53 -0.52
C LYS A 353 -4.75 5.56 -1.59
N GLN A 354 -5.25 6.73 -1.17
CA GLN A 354 -5.48 7.89 -2.06
C GLN A 354 -4.44 9.01 -1.83
N ASP A 355 -3.48 8.82 -0.94
CA ASP A 355 -2.31 9.71 -0.78
C ASP A 355 -1.08 8.95 -0.26
N PHE A 356 0.01 9.66 0.03
CA PHE A 356 1.27 9.11 0.53
C PHE A 356 1.54 9.49 2.00
N ALA A 357 2.00 8.52 2.79
CA ALA A 357 2.26 8.70 4.22
C ALA A 357 3.42 9.68 4.50
N ASP A 358 4.34 9.85 3.56
CA ASP A 358 5.43 10.82 3.66
C ASP A 358 5.18 12.04 2.76
N ALA A 359 4.44 13.01 3.30
CA ALA A 359 4.14 14.25 2.61
C ALA A 359 5.38 15.13 2.33
N LYS A 360 6.55 14.90 2.96
CA LYS A 360 7.77 15.66 2.67
C LYS A 360 8.42 15.14 1.38
N GLU A 361 8.63 13.83 1.31
CA GLU A 361 9.25 13.19 0.16
C GLU A 361 8.29 13.12 -1.05
N TYR A 362 6.97 13.06 -0.81
CA TYR A 362 5.97 13.26 -1.87
C TYR A 362 6.08 14.65 -2.51
N ARG A 363 6.19 15.73 -1.72
CA ARG A 363 6.43 17.09 -2.26
C ARG A 363 7.79 17.21 -2.97
N HIS A 364 8.81 16.45 -2.55
CA HIS A 364 10.07 16.38 -3.29
C HIS A 364 9.91 15.70 -4.65
N LEU A 365 9.14 14.60 -4.72
CA LEU A 365 8.78 13.92 -5.97
C LEU A 365 8.01 14.85 -6.91
N LEU A 366 6.96 15.54 -6.43
CA LEU A 366 6.20 16.49 -7.25
C LEU A 366 7.08 17.62 -7.82
N LYS A 367 7.99 18.17 -7.00
CA LYS A 367 8.96 19.15 -7.47
C LYS A 367 9.89 18.58 -8.54
N ALA A 368 10.43 17.37 -8.33
CA ALA A 368 11.27 16.71 -9.31
C ALA A 368 10.51 16.45 -10.62
N MET A 369 9.25 16.00 -10.58
CA MET A 369 8.42 15.84 -11.77
C MET A 369 8.17 17.18 -12.49
N GLY A 370 7.92 18.27 -11.75
CA GLY A 370 7.81 19.61 -12.32
C GLY A 370 9.08 20.09 -13.04
N GLU A 371 10.26 19.84 -12.46
CA GLU A 371 11.56 20.17 -13.09
C GLU A 371 11.78 19.38 -14.40
N HIS A 372 11.34 18.12 -14.47
CA HIS A 372 11.42 17.31 -15.70
C HIS A 372 10.30 17.64 -16.71
N LEU A 373 9.13 18.08 -16.27
CA LEU A 373 8.04 18.55 -17.12
C LEU A 373 8.45 19.80 -17.94
N VAL A 374 9.21 20.72 -17.33
CA VAL A 374 9.82 21.86 -18.03
C VAL A 374 10.78 21.37 -19.13
N GLN A 375 11.60 20.35 -18.86
CA GLN A 375 12.46 19.75 -19.88
C GLN A 375 11.62 19.10 -21.00
N TYR A 376 10.56 18.37 -20.67
CA TYR A 376 9.67 17.76 -21.66
C TYR A 376 9.06 18.81 -22.60
N TRP A 377 8.61 19.94 -22.06
CA TRP A 377 8.05 21.03 -22.86
C TRP A 377 9.09 21.67 -23.80
N LYS A 378 10.33 21.87 -23.34
CA LYS A 378 11.47 22.26 -24.19
C LYS A 378 11.74 21.21 -25.29
N ASP A 379 11.74 19.93 -24.92
CA ASP A 379 12.13 18.78 -25.75
C ASP A 379 11.14 18.45 -26.89
N VAL A 380 9.84 18.69 -26.71
CA VAL A 380 8.82 18.52 -27.75
C VAL A 380 8.66 19.79 -28.61
N ALA A 381 9.23 20.92 -28.16
CA ALA A 381 9.35 22.17 -28.92
C ALA A 381 8.02 22.78 -29.40
N ILE A 382 6.90 22.51 -28.71
CA ILE A 382 5.55 23.02 -29.07
C ILE A 382 5.55 24.56 -29.13
N ALA A 383 6.22 25.21 -28.18
CA ALA A 383 6.35 26.67 -28.16
C ALA A 383 7.00 27.26 -29.44
N GLN A 384 7.91 26.53 -30.10
CA GLN A 384 8.55 26.99 -31.35
C GLN A 384 7.60 27.00 -32.56
N ARG A 385 6.48 26.28 -32.48
CA ARG A 385 5.45 26.19 -33.55
C ARG A 385 4.21 27.06 -33.29
N SER A 386 4.24 27.86 -32.21
CA SER A 386 3.08 28.44 -31.52
C SER A 386 2.18 27.39 -30.86
N ILE A 387 1.86 27.62 -29.58
CA ILE A 387 1.00 26.76 -28.77
C ILE A 387 -0.44 26.75 -29.31
N VAL A 388 -0.92 27.89 -29.81
CA VAL A 388 -2.30 28.00 -30.35
C VAL A 388 -2.42 27.16 -31.63
N LYS A 389 -1.54 27.38 -32.61
CA LYS A 389 -1.51 26.63 -33.88
C LYS A 389 -1.40 25.12 -33.68
N PHE A 390 -0.66 24.68 -32.67
CA PHE A 390 -0.57 23.27 -32.28
C PHE A 390 -1.91 22.68 -31.82
N TRP A 391 -2.71 23.43 -31.06
CA TRP A 391 -4.04 22.98 -30.63
C TRP A 391 -5.10 23.10 -31.74
N ASP A 392 -4.98 24.10 -32.62
CA ASP A 392 -5.80 24.25 -33.83
C ASP A 392 -5.64 23.04 -34.77
N GLU A 393 -4.41 22.53 -34.94
CA GLU A 393 -4.09 21.35 -35.77
C GLU A 393 -4.86 20.09 -35.33
N PHE A 394 -5.16 19.96 -34.03
CA PHE A 394 -5.92 18.84 -33.46
C PHE A 394 -7.43 19.12 -33.26
N GLY A 395 -7.88 20.31 -33.66
CA GLY A 395 -9.30 20.68 -33.73
C GLY A 395 -9.85 21.44 -32.52
N TYR A 396 -9.02 22.02 -31.66
CA TYR A 396 -9.48 22.82 -30.52
C TYR A 396 -9.84 24.25 -30.90
N LEU A 397 -10.82 24.39 -31.79
CA LEU A 397 -11.26 25.67 -32.36
C LEU A 397 -11.94 26.62 -31.34
N SER A 398 -12.24 26.13 -30.14
CA SER A 398 -12.81 26.93 -29.05
C SER A 398 -11.75 27.59 -28.19
N ALA A 399 -11.95 28.88 -27.90
CA ALA A 399 -11.14 29.64 -26.95
C ALA A 399 -11.21 29.10 -25.51
N SER A 400 -12.29 28.38 -25.14
CA SER A 400 -12.38 27.77 -23.80
C SER A 400 -11.51 26.51 -23.72
N TRP A 401 -10.61 26.48 -22.73
CA TRP A 401 -9.73 25.33 -22.51
C TRP A 401 -10.49 24.03 -22.22
N ASN A 402 -11.68 24.12 -21.61
CA ASN A 402 -12.47 22.96 -21.17
C ASN A 402 -13.37 22.33 -22.25
N GLN A 403 -13.42 22.89 -23.46
CA GLN A 403 -14.20 22.32 -24.55
C GLN A 403 -13.40 21.21 -25.26
N PRO A 404 -14.05 20.08 -25.62
CA PRO A 404 -13.42 19.01 -26.37
C PRO A 404 -13.00 19.48 -27.77
N PRO A 405 -12.07 18.78 -28.43
CA PRO A 405 -11.69 19.11 -29.80
C PRO A 405 -12.79 18.70 -30.78
N SER A 406 -12.83 19.35 -31.95
CA SER A 406 -13.76 19.04 -33.03
C SER A 406 -13.79 17.55 -33.35
N SER A 407 -15.02 17.05 -33.53
CA SER A 407 -15.37 15.68 -33.88
C SER A 407 -15.32 15.43 -35.40
N GLU A 408 -15.02 16.45 -36.21
CA GLU A 408 -14.87 16.31 -37.66
C GLU A 408 -13.81 15.27 -38.03
N LEU A 409 -14.08 14.55 -39.11
CA LEU A 409 -13.27 13.42 -39.57
C LEU A 409 -11.80 13.79 -39.84
N ARG A 410 -11.51 15.04 -40.27
CA ARG A 410 -10.13 15.53 -40.46
C ARG A 410 -9.35 15.59 -39.15
N TYR A 411 -9.93 16.12 -38.08
CA TYR A 411 -9.27 16.26 -36.78
C TYR A 411 -9.19 14.92 -36.05
N ARG A 412 -10.26 14.10 -36.10
CA ARG A 412 -10.22 12.71 -35.59
C ARG A 412 -9.11 11.88 -36.26
N ARG A 413 -8.98 11.95 -37.58
CA ARG A 413 -7.87 11.30 -38.31
C ARG A 413 -6.51 11.84 -37.86
N ARG A 414 -6.35 13.17 -37.75
CA ARG A 414 -5.08 13.79 -37.34
C ARG A 414 -4.62 13.34 -35.95
N ARG A 415 -5.53 13.24 -34.97
CA ARG A 415 -5.22 12.72 -33.62
C ARG A 415 -4.95 11.21 -33.62
N ALA A 416 -5.79 10.42 -34.30
CA ALA A 416 -5.65 8.97 -34.38
C ALA A 416 -4.39 8.48 -35.14
N MET A 417 -3.79 9.31 -36.00
CA MET A 417 -2.49 9.04 -36.63
C MET A 417 -1.30 9.19 -35.66
N GLU A 418 -1.47 9.97 -34.59
CA GLU A 418 -0.39 10.35 -33.65
C GLU A 418 -0.40 9.53 -32.35
N ILE A 419 -1.50 8.82 -32.06
CA ILE A 419 -1.66 7.92 -30.92
C ILE A 419 -1.95 6.49 -31.42
N PRO A 420 -1.05 5.51 -31.25
CA PRO A 420 -1.26 4.15 -31.72
C PRO A 420 -2.33 3.43 -30.89
N THR A 421 -3.27 2.75 -31.57
CA THR A 421 -4.31 1.96 -30.88
C THR A 421 -3.69 0.69 -30.29
N THR A 422 -3.77 0.53 -28.96
CA THR A 422 -3.34 -0.69 -28.27
C THR A 422 -4.51 -1.40 -27.60
N ILE A 423 -4.56 -2.72 -27.69
CA ILE A 423 -5.66 -3.56 -27.18
C ILE A 423 -5.11 -4.82 -26.47
N GLN A 424 -5.89 -5.38 -25.54
CA GLN A 424 -5.50 -6.58 -24.79
C GLN A 424 -6.26 -7.82 -25.30
N CYS A 425 -5.51 -8.89 -25.60
CA CYS A 425 -6.07 -10.20 -25.96
C CYS A 425 -6.75 -10.86 -24.76
N ASP A 426 -8.01 -11.29 -24.92
CA ASP A 426 -8.80 -11.96 -23.88
C ASP A 426 -8.30 -13.35 -23.48
N VAL A 427 -7.55 -14.03 -24.35
CA VAL A 427 -7.01 -15.38 -24.09
C VAL A 427 -5.65 -15.30 -23.38
N CYS A 428 -4.64 -14.70 -24.02
CA CYS A 428 -3.27 -14.71 -23.50
C CYS A 428 -2.89 -13.47 -22.66
N LEU A 429 -3.80 -12.52 -22.47
CA LEU A 429 -3.61 -11.28 -21.69
C LEU A 429 -2.45 -10.38 -22.15
N LYS A 430 -1.87 -10.66 -23.34
CA LYS A 430 -0.86 -9.84 -23.98
C LYS A 430 -1.47 -8.58 -24.59
N TRP A 431 -0.70 -7.49 -24.56
CA TRP A 431 -1.02 -6.26 -25.27
C TRP A 431 -0.51 -6.33 -26.71
N ARG A 432 -1.38 -5.96 -27.66
CA ARG A 432 -1.06 -5.80 -29.08
C ARG A 432 -1.22 -4.34 -29.49
N THR A 433 -0.42 -3.92 -30.47
CA THR A 433 -0.61 -2.65 -31.17
C THR A 433 -1.31 -2.96 -32.49
N LEU A 434 -2.34 -2.20 -32.85
CA LEU A 434 -3.04 -2.36 -34.11
C LEU A 434 -2.47 -1.37 -35.16
N PRO A 435 -2.28 -1.80 -36.42
CA PRO A 435 -1.85 -0.90 -37.48
C PRO A 435 -2.93 0.17 -37.76
N PHE A 436 -2.51 1.39 -38.05
CA PHE A 436 -3.44 2.47 -38.39
C PHE A 436 -4.18 2.15 -39.70
N GLN A 437 -5.50 2.19 -39.67
CA GLN A 437 -6.37 2.01 -40.82
C GLN A 437 -7.41 3.13 -40.84
N LEU A 438 -7.65 3.73 -42.01
CA LEU A 438 -8.52 4.91 -42.12
C LEU A 438 -9.97 4.63 -41.74
N SER A 439 -10.42 3.38 -41.91
CA SER A 439 -11.72 2.84 -41.47
C SER A 439 -11.81 2.56 -39.97
N SER A 440 -10.68 2.43 -39.27
CA SER A 440 -10.66 2.14 -37.82
C SER A 440 -10.82 3.39 -36.95
N VAL A 441 -10.75 4.60 -37.53
CA VAL A 441 -10.97 5.89 -36.83
C VAL A 441 -12.42 6.03 -36.31
N GLU A 442 -13.36 5.29 -36.89
CA GLU A 442 -14.78 5.26 -36.53
C GLU A 442 -15.25 3.89 -36.03
N LYS A 443 -14.39 2.87 -36.08
CA LYS A 443 -14.75 1.48 -35.75
C LYS A 443 -14.55 1.20 -34.27
N ASN A 444 -15.65 1.05 -33.54
CA ASN A 444 -15.62 0.46 -32.20
C ASN A 444 -15.13 -1.00 -32.31
N TYR A 445 -14.05 -1.32 -31.60
CA TYR A 445 -13.62 -2.70 -31.44
C TYR A 445 -14.58 -3.45 -30.49
N PRO A 446 -14.85 -4.74 -30.72
CA PRO A 446 -15.73 -5.52 -29.85
C PRO A 446 -15.11 -5.73 -28.46
N ASP A 447 -15.96 -5.84 -27.43
CA ASP A 447 -15.56 -6.15 -26.05
C ASP A 447 -14.62 -7.38 -26.00
N SER A 448 -14.99 -8.46 -26.67
CA SER A 448 -14.12 -9.64 -26.83
C SER A 448 -13.18 -9.46 -28.02
N TRP A 449 -11.86 -9.44 -27.75
CA TRP A 449 -10.83 -9.34 -28.78
C TRP A 449 -9.66 -10.30 -28.50
N VAL A 450 -9.20 -10.99 -29.54
CA VAL A 450 -8.11 -11.97 -29.45
C VAL A 450 -7.06 -11.74 -30.52
N CYS A 451 -5.84 -12.26 -30.34
CA CYS A 451 -4.72 -11.99 -31.25
C CYS A 451 -5.05 -12.27 -32.74
N SER A 452 -5.82 -13.31 -33.04
CA SER A 452 -6.19 -13.68 -34.42
C SER A 452 -7.13 -12.69 -35.11
N MET A 453 -7.55 -11.63 -34.41
CA MET A 453 -8.27 -10.48 -34.95
C MET A 453 -7.33 -9.29 -35.23
N ASN A 454 -6.01 -9.47 -35.12
CA ASN A 454 -5.01 -8.46 -35.46
C ASN A 454 -4.64 -8.55 -36.96
N PRO A 455 -4.71 -7.46 -37.73
CA PRO A 455 -4.23 -7.43 -39.12
C PRO A 455 -2.71 -7.56 -39.27
N ASP A 456 -1.93 -7.42 -38.18
CA ASP A 456 -0.47 -7.56 -38.17
C ASP A 456 -0.04 -9.05 -38.00
N PRO A 457 0.61 -9.67 -39.01
CA PRO A 457 1.01 -11.08 -38.98
C PRO A 457 2.19 -11.40 -38.03
N GLU A 458 2.87 -10.40 -37.47
CA GLU A 458 3.83 -10.60 -36.36
C GLU A 458 3.12 -10.79 -35.01
N GLN A 459 1.85 -10.38 -34.93
CA GLN A 459 1.09 -10.23 -33.67
C GLN A 459 -0.31 -10.87 -33.71
N ASP A 460 -0.62 -11.62 -34.77
CA ASP A 460 -1.83 -12.39 -35.05
C ASP A 460 -2.04 -13.61 -34.10
N ARG A 461 -0.99 -14.09 -33.43
CA ARG A 461 -1.04 -15.32 -32.62
C ARG A 461 -0.82 -15.07 -31.13
N CYS A 462 -1.29 -15.97 -30.28
CA CYS A 462 -1.19 -15.82 -28.82
C CYS A 462 0.24 -16.05 -28.32
N GLU A 463 1.05 -16.77 -29.09
CA GLU A 463 2.38 -17.28 -28.77
C GLU A 463 3.43 -16.19 -28.96
N ALA A 464 3.29 -15.39 -30.03
CA ALA A 464 4.18 -14.29 -30.38
C ALA A 464 4.46 -13.36 -29.19
N ALA A 465 5.71 -12.92 -29.06
CA ALA A 465 6.17 -12.10 -27.95
C ALA A 465 5.35 -10.80 -27.81
N GLU A 466 5.22 -10.27 -26.59
CA GLU A 466 4.60 -8.94 -26.42
C GLU A 466 5.60 -7.85 -26.78
N GLN A 467 5.26 -7.02 -27.78
CA GLN A 467 6.05 -5.85 -28.14
C GLN A 467 5.94 -4.79 -27.03
N LYS A 468 7.07 -4.50 -26.36
CA LYS A 468 7.14 -3.39 -25.38
C LYS A 468 7.27 -2.05 -26.11
N GLN A 469 6.44 -1.07 -25.74
CA GLN A 469 6.50 0.29 -26.26
C GLN A 469 7.89 0.91 -25.98
N LYS A 470 8.68 1.16 -27.03
CA LYS A 470 9.97 1.86 -26.93
C LYS A 470 9.74 3.37 -26.79
N VAL A 471 9.39 3.82 -25.59
CA VAL A 471 9.26 5.26 -25.28
C VAL A 471 10.64 5.93 -25.41
N PRO A 472 10.81 6.97 -26.25
CA PRO A 472 12.08 7.68 -26.39
C PRO A 472 12.59 8.26 -25.05
N LEU A 473 13.89 8.06 -24.79
CA LEU A 473 14.55 8.64 -23.61
C LEU A 473 14.86 10.12 -23.85
N GLY A 474 14.43 10.95 -22.91
CA GLY A 474 14.85 12.35 -22.77
C GLY A 474 15.83 12.51 -21.61
N THR A 475 16.66 13.55 -21.68
CA THR A 475 17.68 13.86 -20.68
C THR A 475 17.36 15.20 -20.04
N LEU A 476 17.29 15.26 -18.70
CA LEU A 476 17.22 16.55 -18.00
C LEU A 476 18.52 17.32 -18.21
N LYS A 477 18.49 18.31 -19.11
CA LYS A 477 19.56 19.29 -19.22
C LYS A 477 19.44 20.20 -18.00
N LYS A 478 20.30 19.94 -17.01
CA LYS A 478 20.53 20.93 -15.95
C LYS A 478 21.23 22.11 -16.60
N ASP A 479 20.46 23.11 -17.00
CA ASP A 479 20.98 24.40 -17.44
C ASP A 479 22.03 24.84 -16.41
N LEU A 480 23.26 25.06 -16.87
CA LEU A 480 24.37 25.49 -16.03
C LEU A 480 24.14 26.94 -15.62
N LYS A 481 23.25 27.14 -14.63
CA LYS A 481 22.87 28.44 -14.08
C LYS A 481 24.11 29.31 -13.98
N THR A 482 24.10 30.44 -14.68
CA THR A 482 25.25 31.34 -14.73
C THR A 482 25.61 31.77 -13.31
N GLN A 483 26.85 32.20 -13.09
CA GLN A 483 27.26 32.68 -11.77
C GLN A 483 26.31 33.78 -11.28
N GLU A 484 25.89 34.66 -12.20
CA GLU A 484 24.90 35.71 -11.98
C GLU A 484 23.50 35.18 -11.58
N GLU A 485 22.95 34.14 -12.23
CA GLU A 485 21.67 33.54 -11.82
C GLU A 485 21.77 32.86 -10.45
N LYS A 486 22.88 32.17 -10.17
CA LYS A 486 23.14 31.57 -8.85
C LYS A 486 23.23 32.65 -7.78
N GLN A 487 23.86 33.78 -8.11
CA GLN A 487 24.01 34.93 -7.23
C GLN A 487 22.65 35.60 -6.99
N LYS A 488 21.87 35.92 -8.03
CA LYS A 488 20.49 36.43 -7.93
C LYS A 488 19.58 35.50 -7.10
N GLN A 489 19.66 34.18 -7.29
CA GLN A 489 18.91 33.20 -6.46
C GLN A 489 19.46 33.02 -5.05
N LEU A 490 20.69 33.48 -4.76
CA LEU A 490 21.23 33.57 -3.42
C LEU A 490 20.78 34.87 -2.75
N THR A 491 20.86 36.03 -3.42
CA THR A 491 20.35 37.31 -2.91
C THR A 491 18.86 37.23 -2.62
N GLU A 492 18.06 36.64 -3.49
CA GLU A 492 16.61 36.50 -3.26
C GLU A 492 16.29 35.56 -2.08
N LYS A 493 17.09 34.51 -1.86
CA LYS A 493 16.95 33.66 -0.66
C LYS A 493 17.39 34.37 0.62
N ILE A 494 18.45 35.18 0.54
CA ILE A 494 18.92 36.01 1.66
C ILE A 494 17.83 37.04 1.98
N ARG A 495 17.25 37.71 0.98
CA ARG A 495 16.11 38.63 1.10
C ARG A 495 14.90 37.95 1.76
N GLN A 496 14.49 36.77 1.29
CA GLN A 496 13.40 35.99 1.89
C GLN A 496 13.71 35.43 3.29
N GLN A 497 14.98 35.31 3.68
CA GLN A 497 15.38 34.99 5.05
C GLN A 497 15.42 36.24 5.94
N GLN A 498 15.84 37.39 5.40
CA GLN A 498 15.80 38.69 6.07
C GLN A 498 14.37 39.15 6.31
N GLU A 499 13.47 39.05 5.33
CA GLU A 499 12.03 39.30 5.51
C GLU A 499 11.42 38.44 6.63
N LYS A 500 11.87 37.19 6.77
CA LYS A 500 11.42 36.28 7.84
C LYS A 500 12.05 36.61 9.20
N LEU A 501 13.32 37.01 9.23
CA LEU A 501 13.99 37.47 10.45
C LEU A 501 13.39 38.81 10.93
N GLU A 502 13.12 39.74 10.03
CA GLU A 502 12.41 40.98 10.31
C GLU A 502 10.98 40.72 10.79
N ALA A 503 10.24 39.80 10.17
CA ALA A 503 8.91 39.42 10.65
C ALA A 503 8.94 38.81 12.06
N LEU A 504 10.04 38.14 12.44
CA LEU A 504 10.29 37.61 13.79
C LEU A 504 10.88 38.64 14.77
N GLN A 505 11.38 39.79 14.28
CA GLN A 505 11.91 40.89 15.09
C GLN A 505 10.89 42.03 15.28
N LYS A 506 9.98 42.23 14.32
CA LYS A 506 8.87 43.19 14.37
C LYS A 506 7.77 42.76 15.34
N THR A 507 7.81 41.53 15.86
CA THR A 507 7.09 41.12 17.07
C THR A 507 7.85 41.56 18.33
N THR A 508 7.70 42.83 18.70
CA THR A 508 8.37 43.43 19.86
C THR A 508 7.93 42.75 21.17
N PRO A 509 8.86 42.27 22.03
CA PRO A 509 8.48 41.79 23.36
C PRO A 509 8.15 42.98 24.27
N VAL A 510 6.91 43.03 24.78
CA VAL A 510 6.49 44.00 25.80
C VAL A 510 7.35 43.80 27.05
N ARG A 511 7.96 44.87 27.57
CA ARG A 511 8.93 44.81 28.68
C ARG A 511 8.63 45.75 29.85
N SER A 512 7.57 46.56 29.80
CA SER A 512 7.13 47.38 30.93
C SER A 512 5.60 47.47 31.02
N GLN A 513 5.11 47.81 32.22
CA GLN A 513 3.69 48.11 32.47
C GLN A 513 3.30 49.51 31.97
N ALA A 514 4.27 50.39 31.69
CA ALA A 514 4.02 51.77 31.25
C ALA A 514 3.58 51.85 29.78
N ASP A 515 4.04 50.92 28.93
CA ASP A 515 3.74 50.89 27.49
C ASP A 515 2.24 50.68 27.21
N LEU A 516 1.50 50.06 28.13
CA LEU A 516 0.05 49.84 28.04
C LEU A 516 -0.78 51.14 28.01
N LYS A 517 -0.22 52.28 28.45
CA LYS A 517 -0.92 53.59 28.47
C LYS A 517 -0.66 54.47 27.24
N LYS A 518 0.02 53.96 26.20
CA LYS A 518 0.37 54.72 24.98
C LYS A 518 -0.12 54.12 23.66
N LEU A 519 -1.12 53.22 23.70
CA LEU A 519 -1.83 52.79 22.50
C LEU A 519 -2.98 53.78 22.18
N PRO A 520 -3.10 54.31 20.95
CA PRO A 520 -4.16 55.26 20.61
C PRO A 520 -5.56 54.65 20.72
N LEU A 521 -6.45 55.35 21.43
CA LEU A 521 -7.89 55.15 21.36
C LEU A 521 -8.46 56.17 20.37
N GLU A 522 -8.75 55.70 19.16
CA GLU A 522 -9.52 56.45 18.16
C GLU A 522 -10.69 55.58 17.70
N VAL A 523 -11.91 56.10 17.86
CA VAL A 523 -13.17 55.41 17.51
C VAL A 523 -13.88 56.27 16.48
N SER A 524 -13.90 55.82 15.23
CA SER A 524 -14.66 56.47 14.16
C SER A 524 -15.38 55.44 13.28
N THR A 525 -16.38 55.89 12.53
CA THR A 525 -17.55 55.05 12.20
C THR A 525 -17.96 55.04 10.72
N ARG A 526 -18.27 53.82 10.23
CA ARG A 526 -19.07 53.54 9.00
C ARG A 526 -18.43 54.01 7.66
N PRO A 527 -19.01 53.69 6.48
CA PRO A 527 -20.19 52.84 6.17
C PRO A 527 -19.83 51.52 5.44
N ALA A 528 -20.82 50.90 4.80
CA ALA A 528 -20.73 49.55 4.23
C ALA A 528 -20.34 49.51 2.73
N GLY A 529 -19.84 48.35 2.30
CA GLY A 529 -19.60 47.94 0.91
C GLY A 529 -19.58 46.41 0.83
N GLU A 530 -19.92 45.82 -0.32
CA GLU A 530 -20.46 44.46 -0.36
C GLU A 530 -19.46 43.32 -0.67
N SER A 531 -19.83 42.14 -0.17
CA SER A 531 -19.76 40.83 -0.84
C SER A 531 -18.56 39.87 -0.63
N GLN A 532 -18.96 38.60 -0.44
CA GLN A 532 -18.23 37.32 -0.58
C GLN A 532 -17.10 36.96 0.42
N SER A 533 -17.00 35.65 0.67
CA SER A 533 -16.41 35.10 1.90
C SER A 533 -15.55 33.85 1.65
N ARG A 534 -14.56 33.61 2.53
CA ARG A 534 -13.75 32.38 2.55
C ARG A 534 -13.33 32.07 4.00
N PRO A 535 -13.42 30.82 4.49
CA PRO A 535 -13.32 30.53 5.92
C PRO A 535 -11.88 30.56 6.48
N PRO A 536 -11.68 30.96 7.74
CA PRO A 536 -10.39 30.95 8.42
C PRO A 536 -9.97 29.55 8.92
N ARG A 537 -8.68 29.42 9.26
CA ARG A 537 -8.06 28.19 9.80
C ARG A 537 -7.74 28.37 11.31
N PRO A 538 -7.80 27.31 12.16
CA PRO A 538 -7.60 27.45 13.60
C PRO A 538 -6.23 28.01 14.04
N ARG A 539 -6.20 28.61 15.23
CA ARG A 539 -4.99 29.08 15.95
C ARG A 539 -4.73 28.20 17.18
N SER A 540 -3.46 28.12 17.60
CA SER A 540 -3.04 27.35 18.80
C SER A 540 -3.27 28.13 20.11
N PRO A 541 -3.50 27.46 21.26
CA PRO A 541 -3.44 28.08 22.59
C PRO A 541 -1.99 28.33 23.07
N PRO A 542 -1.77 29.22 24.05
CA PRO A 542 -0.47 29.48 24.68
C PRO A 542 -0.22 28.63 25.95
N LEU A 543 1.02 28.68 26.46
CA LEU A 543 1.42 28.19 27.80
C LEU A 543 2.08 29.34 28.60
N PRO A 544 1.97 29.36 29.95
CA PRO A 544 2.53 30.43 30.80
C PRO A 544 3.95 30.16 31.35
N ASP A 545 4.69 31.24 31.64
CA ASP A 545 6.03 31.25 32.27
C ASP A 545 5.99 31.43 33.80
N VAL A 546 6.87 30.74 34.55
CA VAL A 546 7.16 31.03 35.98
C VAL A 546 8.66 30.83 36.33
N ILE A 547 9.35 31.94 36.59
CA ILE A 547 10.41 32.19 37.61
C ILE A 547 11.55 31.12 37.74
N LYS A 548 12.77 31.35 37.21
CA LYS A 548 13.91 32.17 37.74
C LYS A 548 14.45 31.78 39.14
N ASN A 549 15.77 31.52 39.23
CA ASN A 549 16.70 32.22 40.15
C ASN A 549 18.17 31.81 39.91
N ALA A 550 19.12 32.72 40.19
CA ALA A 550 20.57 32.47 40.11
C ALA A 550 21.41 33.57 40.83
N PRO A 551 22.51 33.18 41.51
CA PRO A 551 23.75 33.97 41.69
C PRO A 551 24.84 33.39 40.75
N SER A 552 25.69 34.12 40.00
CA SER A 552 26.69 35.16 40.35
C SER A 552 27.85 34.62 41.23
N ARG A 553 29.15 34.88 41.00
CA ARG A 553 29.88 35.79 40.06
C ARG A 553 31.35 35.22 39.83
N PRO A 554 32.47 35.97 39.60
CA PRO A 554 33.06 36.28 38.28
C PRO A 554 34.56 35.80 38.06
N PRO A 555 35.55 36.56 37.51
CA PRO A 555 36.01 36.33 36.13
C PRO A 555 37.55 36.40 35.85
N SER A 556 37.93 36.11 34.60
CA SER A 556 39.03 36.78 33.85
C SER A 556 38.68 36.69 32.34
N ALA A 557 38.68 37.73 31.51
CA ALA A 557 39.64 38.80 31.17
C ALA A 557 40.52 38.43 29.93
N SER A 558 40.72 39.41 29.04
CA SER A 558 41.30 39.31 27.67
C SER A 558 42.58 40.18 27.55
N PRO A 559 43.11 40.65 26.38
CA PRO A 559 43.03 40.24 24.95
C PRO A 559 44.36 40.31 24.11
N PHE A 560 44.54 39.45 23.08
CA PHE A 560 45.38 39.67 21.83
C PHE A 560 46.89 40.09 21.99
N PRO A 561 47.71 40.47 20.94
CA PRO A 561 47.70 40.25 19.47
C PRO A 561 49.02 39.73 18.78
N LYS A 562 48.87 39.23 17.53
CA LYS A 562 49.74 39.29 16.29
C LYS A 562 51.29 39.52 16.30
N ALA A 563 52.02 38.66 15.56
CA ALA A 563 53.02 38.95 14.49
C ALA A 563 53.33 37.64 13.69
N SER A 564 53.35 37.57 12.34
CA SER A 564 54.40 37.92 11.33
C SER A 564 55.66 37.00 11.40
N THR A 565 56.25 36.43 10.33
CA THR A 565 56.66 36.99 9.00
C THR A 565 56.91 35.94 7.87
N GLN A 566 56.71 36.33 6.58
CA GLN A 566 57.57 36.11 5.36
C GLN A 566 58.01 34.68 4.84
N LEU A 567 58.37 34.39 3.56
CA LEU A 567 58.07 34.96 2.20
C LEU A 567 58.49 34.01 1.01
N LYS A 568 57.85 34.15 -0.18
CA LYS A 568 58.35 33.93 -1.58
C LYS A 568 58.63 32.52 -2.19
N LYS A 569 58.89 32.52 -3.51
CA LYS A 569 59.02 31.40 -4.48
C LYS A 569 60.39 31.38 -5.19
N SER A 570 60.88 30.19 -5.54
CA SER A 570 61.80 29.85 -6.67
C SER A 570 62.01 28.32 -6.67
N SER A 571 62.71 27.68 -7.62
CA SER A 571 62.49 27.50 -9.08
C SER A 571 63.59 26.53 -9.57
N SER A 572 63.21 25.51 -10.35
CA SER A 572 63.95 24.31 -10.78
C SER A 572 65.30 24.45 -11.53
N ALA A 573 66.12 23.38 -11.42
CA ALA A 573 66.93 22.78 -12.52
C ALA A 573 66.83 21.22 -12.37
N TRP A 574 66.76 20.34 -13.39
CA TRP A 574 67.35 20.20 -14.74
C TRP A 574 68.82 19.72 -14.74
N PRO A 575 69.32 18.96 -15.76
CA PRO A 575 68.83 18.77 -17.15
C PRO A 575 68.68 17.25 -17.55
N SER A 576 68.60 16.74 -18.79
CA SER A 576 68.75 17.29 -20.18
C SER A 576 68.09 16.39 -21.26
N HIS A 577 67.68 17.02 -22.38
CA HIS A 577 67.63 16.62 -23.82
C HIS A 577 67.47 15.12 -24.27
N SER A 578 66.66 14.73 -25.28
CA SER A 578 66.11 15.32 -26.54
C SER A 578 66.86 14.94 -27.84
N THR A 579 66.16 14.33 -28.81
CA THR A 579 66.48 14.36 -30.26
C THR A 579 65.24 13.97 -31.11
N ALA A 580 65.25 14.30 -32.40
CA ALA A 580 64.17 13.99 -33.35
C ALA A 580 64.66 14.00 -34.82
N LYS A 581 63.82 13.45 -35.73
CA LYS A 581 63.86 13.45 -37.22
C LYS A 581 64.58 12.32 -37.99
N VAL A 582 63.76 11.59 -38.76
CA VAL A 582 63.85 11.29 -40.22
C VAL A 582 65.10 10.61 -40.81
N ALA A 583 64.95 9.31 -41.11
CA ALA A 583 65.33 8.60 -42.35
C ALA A 583 64.73 7.16 -42.28
N SER A 584 64.68 6.29 -43.30
CA SER A 584 64.35 6.34 -44.73
C SER A 584 64.95 5.09 -45.42
N MET A 585 64.09 4.22 -45.99
CA MET A 585 64.38 3.19 -47.02
C MET A 585 65.10 1.85 -46.68
N LEU A 586 64.72 0.82 -47.48
CA LEU A 586 65.33 -0.51 -47.74
C LEU A 586 65.29 -1.54 -46.57
N SER A 587 64.99 -2.85 -46.74
CA SER A 587 64.66 -3.77 -47.88
C SER A 587 63.53 -4.76 -47.42
N LYS A 588 62.72 -5.47 -48.23
CA LYS A 588 62.98 -6.54 -49.25
C LYS A 588 63.90 -7.67 -48.74
N GLU A 589 63.70 -8.98 -48.97
CA GLU A 589 62.62 -9.84 -49.55
C GLU A 589 63.02 -11.34 -49.31
N GLU A 590 62.29 -12.45 -49.55
CA GLU A 590 60.94 -12.85 -50.04
C GLU A 590 60.67 -14.30 -49.51
N ALA A 591 59.49 -14.88 -49.81
CA ALA A 591 59.23 -16.31 -50.10
C ALA A 591 59.08 -17.32 -48.92
N SER A 592 58.24 -18.38 -49.01
CA SER A 592 57.41 -18.86 -50.14
C SER A 592 56.13 -19.64 -49.76
N THR A 593 55.03 -19.37 -50.50
CA THR A 593 53.90 -20.29 -50.89
C THR A 593 53.05 -21.01 -49.82
N SER A 594 51.77 -21.37 -50.05
CA SER A 594 50.90 -21.43 -51.24
C SER A 594 49.48 -20.87 -50.93
N ARG A 595 48.84 -20.09 -51.81
CA ARG A 595 47.84 -20.45 -52.86
C ARG A 595 46.65 -21.34 -52.40
N ASN A 596 45.39 -21.10 -52.79
CA ASN A 596 44.79 -20.17 -53.78
C ASN A 596 43.39 -19.69 -53.30
N GLN A 597 43.04 -18.39 -53.37
CA GLN A 597 42.23 -17.70 -54.43
C GLN A 597 40.77 -18.18 -54.57
N GLN A 598 39.72 -17.37 -54.84
CA GLN A 598 39.39 -15.91 -54.91
C GLN A 598 37.83 -15.85 -55.07
N HIS A 599 37.01 -14.78 -55.08
CA HIS A 599 37.02 -13.30 -54.95
C HIS A 599 35.52 -12.89 -54.67
N ALA A 600 35.03 -11.65 -54.45
CA ALA A 600 35.51 -10.28 -54.18
C ALA A 600 34.35 -9.47 -53.51
N VAL A 601 34.52 -8.14 -53.29
CA VAL A 601 33.44 -7.16 -53.00
C VAL A 601 33.76 -5.87 -53.79
N PRO A 602 32.78 -5.02 -54.18
CA PRO A 602 32.62 -3.73 -53.48
C PRO A 602 31.16 -3.24 -53.41
N ALA A 603 30.94 -1.96 -53.06
CA ALA A 603 29.63 -1.40 -52.72
C ALA A 603 29.26 -0.12 -53.50
N GLY A 604 27.97 0.21 -53.54
CA GLY A 604 27.52 1.59 -53.24
C GLY A 604 26.64 2.35 -54.24
N LYS A 605 25.62 3.01 -53.67
CA LYS A 605 24.88 4.20 -54.15
C LYS A 605 23.82 4.01 -55.26
N CYS A 606 22.97 5.04 -55.34
CA CYS A 606 21.71 5.12 -56.07
C CYS A 606 21.89 5.67 -57.50
N ASN A 607 20.87 5.48 -58.35
CA ASN A 607 20.14 6.59 -58.95
C ASN A 607 18.76 6.17 -59.49
N SER A 608 18.01 7.11 -60.05
CA SER A 608 16.57 7.04 -60.37
C SER A 608 16.27 7.28 -61.85
N THR A 609 14.99 7.12 -62.23
CA THR A 609 14.35 7.55 -63.52
C THR A 609 14.87 6.81 -64.78
N SER A 610 14.07 6.57 -65.83
CA SER A 610 12.69 6.99 -66.13
C SER A 610 11.98 6.07 -67.15
N GLU A 611 10.64 6.14 -67.19
CA GLU A 611 9.72 5.96 -68.35
C GLU A 611 9.66 4.62 -69.15
N THR A 612 8.64 4.30 -70.00
CA THR A 612 7.15 4.46 -70.02
C THR A 612 6.57 3.49 -71.10
N LEU A 613 5.24 3.25 -71.15
CA LEU A 613 4.46 2.49 -72.17
C LEU A 613 4.60 0.94 -72.15
N SER A 614 3.64 0.12 -72.57
CA SER A 614 2.15 0.15 -72.65
C SER A 614 1.67 -1.33 -72.82
N ARG A 615 0.44 -1.80 -72.57
CA ARG A 615 -0.87 -1.39 -73.11
C ARG A 615 -2.04 -2.16 -72.42
N THR A 616 -3.16 -1.47 -72.19
CA THR A 616 -4.60 -1.90 -72.28
C THR A 616 -5.05 -3.36 -72.02
N GLY A 617 -6.13 -3.65 -71.26
CA GLY A 617 -7.01 -2.76 -70.46
C GLY A 617 -8.35 -3.38 -69.99
N THR A 618 -9.15 -2.57 -69.26
CA THR A 618 -10.65 -2.55 -69.11
C THR A 618 -11.43 -3.84 -68.69
N ALA A 619 -12.15 -3.94 -67.56
CA ALA A 619 -13.34 -3.20 -67.00
C ALA A 619 -14.72 -3.79 -67.47
N ALA A 620 -15.88 -3.71 -66.77
CA ALA A 620 -16.31 -3.00 -65.54
C ALA A 620 -17.65 -3.53 -64.90
N LYS A 621 -18.01 -3.08 -63.67
CA LYS A 621 -19.40 -2.82 -63.12
C LYS A 621 -20.39 -4.02 -62.91
N ALA A 622 -21.48 -4.01 -62.10
CA ALA A 622 -22.02 -3.19 -60.97
C ALA A 622 -23.27 -3.92 -60.30
N PRO A 623 -23.99 -3.39 -59.26
CA PRO A 623 -25.05 -4.10 -58.44
C PRO A 623 -26.50 -3.87 -58.98
N PRO A 624 -27.67 -4.11 -58.29
CA PRO A 624 -28.03 -4.58 -56.91
C PRO A 624 -29.06 -5.76 -56.89
N GLY A 625 -29.80 -6.16 -55.82
CA GLY A 625 -29.72 -5.91 -54.35
C GLY A 625 -31.09 -5.68 -53.62
N LEU A 626 -31.12 -5.95 -52.28
CA LEU A 626 -32.15 -5.62 -51.24
C LEU A 626 -33.46 -6.47 -51.05
N LEU A 627 -33.80 -6.71 -49.76
CA LEU A 627 -35.10 -6.95 -49.08
C LEU A 627 -35.66 -8.37 -48.72
N GLN A 628 -35.88 -8.53 -47.40
CA GLN A 628 -36.99 -9.18 -46.64
C GLN A 628 -36.99 -10.67 -46.21
N SER A 629 -37.58 -10.85 -45.02
CA SER A 629 -37.70 -12.02 -44.12
C SER A 629 -39.09 -12.71 -44.28
N PRO A 630 -39.46 -13.87 -43.63
CA PRO A 630 -39.62 -13.95 -42.15
C PRO A 630 -39.64 -15.36 -41.44
N LYS A 631 -39.69 -15.34 -40.08
CA LYS A 631 -40.16 -16.41 -39.15
C LYS A 631 -39.35 -17.73 -39.11
N GLY A 632 -39.40 -18.59 -38.07
CA GLY A 632 -40.22 -18.61 -36.84
C GLY A 632 -39.58 -19.39 -35.66
N SER A 633 -40.35 -19.71 -34.62
CA SER A 633 -39.89 -19.91 -33.22
C SER A 633 -39.99 -21.32 -32.60
N ARG A 634 -39.08 -21.59 -31.62
CA ARG A 634 -39.25 -22.36 -30.34
C ARG A 634 -39.40 -23.91 -30.29
N GLU A 635 -38.47 -24.53 -29.53
CA GLU A 635 -38.65 -25.59 -28.48
C GLU A 635 -39.20 -27.01 -28.87
N PRO A 636 -39.22 -28.06 -27.99
CA PRO A 636 -38.82 -28.17 -26.56
C PRO A 636 -37.95 -29.40 -26.11
N SER A 637 -37.54 -29.38 -24.81
CA SER A 637 -37.46 -30.49 -23.82
C SER A 637 -36.52 -31.75 -23.92
N ARG A 638 -35.79 -32.02 -22.81
CA ARG A 638 -35.59 -33.26 -21.97
C ARG A 638 -35.36 -34.65 -22.66
N THR A 639 -34.72 -35.70 -22.08
CA THR A 639 -34.53 -36.15 -20.67
C THR A 639 -33.32 -37.13 -20.47
N LYS A 640 -33.14 -37.61 -19.23
CA LYS A 640 -32.09 -38.46 -18.60
C LYS A 640 -31.69 -39.82 -19.24
N ALA A 641 -30.39 -40.12 -19.11
CA ALA A 641 -29.61 -41.38 -18.93
C ALA A 641 -30.26 -42.78 -18.73
N ALA A 642 -29.56 -43.86 -19.17
CA ALA A 642 -28.84 -44.83 -18.28
C ALA A 642 -28.17 -46.07 -19.00
N LYS A 643 -27.27 -46.77 -18.27
CA LYS A 643 -26.85 -48.21 -18.32
C LYS A 643 -25.83 -48.83 -19.34
N VAL A 644 -24.59 -49.04 -18.83
CA VAL A 644 -23.73 -50.28 -18.81
C VAL A 644 -23.23 -50.94 -20.16
N PRO A 645 -22.60 -52.16 -20.28
CA PRO A 645 -21.24 -52.29 -20.91
C PRO A 645 -21.04 -53.40 -22.01
N ALA A 646 -19.81 -53.52 -22.57
CA ALA A 646 -18.94 -54.75 -22.52
C ALA A 646 -17.96 -55.01 -23.72
N LEU A 647 -16.85 -55.71 -23.41
CA LEU A 647 -16.07 -56.71 -24.19
C LEU A 647 -15.28 -56.41 -25.51
N LYS A 648 -13.95 -56.22 -25.36
CA LYS A 648 -12.78 -56.99 -25.90
C LYS A 648 -12.61 -57.40 -27.40
N LYS A 649 -11.32 -57.34 -27.83
CA LYS A 649 -10.61 -58.05 -28.95
C LYS A 649 -10.86 -57.52 -30.39
N SER A 650 -9.92 -57.60 -31.35
CA SER A 650 -8.51 -58.14 -31.37
C SER A 650 -7.60 -57.47 -32.44
N ALA A 651 -6.33 -57.90 -32.50
CA ALA A 651 -5.16 -57.39 -33.26
C ALA A 651 -5.24 -57.51 -34.82
N THR A 652 -4.24 -57.19 -35.69
CA THR A 652 -2.79 -57.53 -35.63
C THR A 652 -1.92 -56.85 -36.74
N VAL A 653 -0.56 -56.85 -36.59
CA VAL A 653 0.53 -56.66 -37.61
C VAL A 653 0.77 -55.23 -38.19
N LYS A 654 1.98 -54.70 -38.49
CA LYS A 654 3.42 -54.76 -38.04
C LYS A 654 4.08 -53.42 -38.51
N CYS A 655 4.91 -52.70 -37.72
CA CYS A 655 6.39 -52.81 -37.56
C CYS A 655 7.21 -52.48 -38.85
N LEU A 656 8.33 -51.73 -38.88
CA LEU A 656 9.45 -51.42 -37.95
C LEU A 656 9.86 -49.90 -38.03
N GLN A 657 10.87 -49.29 -37.36
CA GLN A 657 12.05 -49.79 -36.60
C GLN A 657 12.59 -48.75 -35.56
N ALA A 658 13.23 -49.24 -34.47
CA ALA A 658 14.35 -48.69 -33.66
C ALA A 658 14.37 -47.22 -33.11
N SER A 659 14.93 -46.92 -31.91
CA SER A 659 15.40 -47.76 -30.79
C SER A 659 15.67 -46.96 -29.48
N SER A 660 15.36 -47.57 -28.32
CA SER A 660 16.04 -47.52 -26.98
C SER A 660 16.40 -46.17 -26.29
N THR A 661 16.24 -45.95 -24.97
CA THR A 661 15.60 -46.68 -23.83
C THR A 661 15.42 -45.68 -22.66
N ARG A 662 14.26 -45.63 -21.96
CA ARG A 662 13.95 -46.28 -20.65
C ARG A 662 14.98 -46.07 -19.52
N LYS A 663 14.65 -45.70 -18.27
CA LYS A 663 13.38 -45.56 -17.52
C LYS A 663 12.50 -46.83 -17.42
N ARG A 664 12.42 -47.47 -16.24
CA ARG A 664 11.44 -48.54 -15.93
C ARG A 664 11.02 -48.50 -14.46
N THR A 665 9.94 -49.21 -14.14
CA THR A 665 9.15 -49.13 -12.90
C THR A 665 8.44 -50.47 -12.69
N TRP A 666 8.41 -50.99 -11.44
CA TRP A 666 7.47 -52.03 -10.93
C TRP A 666 7.65 -53.47 -11.50
N PRO A 667 7.12 -54.56 -10.88
CA PRO A 667 5.85 -54.69 -10.10
C PRO A 667 5.91 -55.48 -8.77
N THR A 668 4.72 -55.90 -8.29
CA THR A 668 4.40 -56.59 -7.03
C THR A 668 3.32 -57.64 -7.28
N GLU A 669 3.41 -58.82 -6.69
CA GLU A 669 2.31 -59.76 -6.36
C GLU A 669 2.70 -60.55 -5.08
N GLY A 670 1.73 -61.06 -4.30
CA GLY A 670 1.97 -61.88 -3.10
C GLY A 670 1.02 -61.63 -1.90
N GLU A 671 0.15 -62.61 -1.66
CA GLU A 671 -0.71 -63.00 -0.50
C GLU A 671 -0.14 -62.77 0.93
N SER A 672 -0.90 -62.84 2.05
CA SER A 672 -2.36 -62.94 2.39
C SER A 672 -2.60 -62.60 3.89
N GLU A 673 -3.86 -62.69 4.38
CA GLU A 673 -4.32 -62.65 5.81
C GLU A 673 -4.05 -61.36 6.64
N GLU A 674 -5.03 -60.68 7.25
CA GLU A 674 -6.02 -60.98 8.32
C GLU A 674 -5.49 -60.81 9.76
N GLU A 675 -5.92 -59.73 10.45
CA GLU A 675 -6.65 -59.76 11.74
C GLU A 675 -7.13 -58.34 12.17
N GLU A 676 -8.04 -58.27 13.15
CA GLU A 676 -8.54 -57.03 13.77
C GLU A 676 -7.69 -56.61 15.00
N GLU A 677 -7.83 -55.36 15.48
CA GLU A 677 -8.47 -55.07 16.79
C GLU A 677 -8.44 -53.56 17.16
N TYR A 678 -9.49 -53.13 17.87
CA TYR A 678 -9.61 -51.95 18.72
C TYR A 678 -8.31 -51.40 19.35
N ARG A 679 -8.28 -50.06 19.55
CA ARG A 679 -7.70 -49.50 20.79
C ARG A 679 -8.45 -48.28 21.34
N LYS A 680 -8.87 -48.39 22.60
CA LYS A 680 -9.55 -47.32 23.35
C LYS A 680 -8.54 -46.35 23.97
N GLU A 681 -8.85 -45.07 23.84
CA GLU A 681 -8.88 -44.05 24.90
C GLU A 681 -8.45 -44.51 26.33
N LYS A 682 -7.51 -43.79 26.99
CA LYS A 682 -7.77 -42.99 28.22
C LYS A 682 -6.55 -42.32 28.87
N THR A 683 -6.85 -41.23 29.57
CA THR A 683 -5.98 -40.32 30.35
C THR A 683 -5.63 -40.87 31.75
N LYS A 684 -4.51 -40.43 32.36
CA LYS A 684 -4.42 -40.22 33.83
C LYS A 684 -3.24 -39.33 34.28
N ARG A 685 -3.25 -38.93 35.56
CA ARG A 685 -2.38 -37.91 36.23
C ARG A 685 -1.47 -38.53 37.31
N GLY A 686 -0.35 -37.86 37.62
CA GLY A 686 0.32 -37.89 38.94
C GLY A 686 1.53 -38.85 39.10
N LYS A 687 2.36 -38.75 40.15
CA LYS A 687 2.55 -37.69 41.19
C LYS A 687 3.86 -37.91 41.99
N VAL A 688 4.80 -36.95 41.93
CA VAL A 688 5.81 -36.48 42.95
C VAL A 688 6.67 -37.48 43.79
N ALA A 689 7.96 -37.14 43.98
CA ALA A 689 8.94 -37.58 45.02
C ALA A 689 9.64 -38.97 44.87
N ALA A 690 10.85 -39.22 45.41
CA ALA A 690 12.01 -38.36 45.83
C ALA A 690 13.24 -39.23 46.21
N MET A 691 14.40 -38.59 46.54
CA MET A 691 15.60 -39.15 47.23
C MET A 691 16.50 -40.11 46.39
N LYS A 692 17.81 -40.31 46.65
CA LYS A 692 18.77 -39.76 47.63
C LYS A 692 20.24 -39.91 47.15
N GLU A 693 21.14 -39.02 47.64
CA GLU A 693 22.60 -39.23 47.90
C GLU A 693 23.57 -39.66 46.75
N GLU A 694 24.90 -39.49 46.83
CA GLU A 694 25.78 -39.01 47.94
C GLU A 694 26.95 -38.09 47.46
N ARG A 695 27.75 -37.56 48.39
CA ARG A 695 28.91 -36.66 48.18
C ARG A 695 30.24 -37.31 48.56
N LYS A 696 31.34 -36.98 47.86
CA LYS A 696 32.56 -36.32 48.42
C LYS A 696 33.66 -36.12 47.35
N ASP A 697 34.71 -35.30 47.53
CA ASP A 697 34.84 -33.90 48.01
C ASP A 697 36.32 -33.46 47.87
N SER A 698 36.56 -32.20 47.49
CA SER A 698 37.88 -31.53 47.58
C SER A 698 37.73 -30.03 47.31
N GLY A 699 38.26 -29.18 48.20
CA GLY A 699 38.25 -27.71 48.05
C GLY A 699 39.12 -27.16 46.90
N GLU A 700 39.20 -25.84 46.70
CA GLU A 700 38.90 -24.77 47.67
C GLU A 700 38.50 -23.43 46.98
N LEU A 701 37.90 -22.52 47.77
CA LEU A 701 37.81 -21.05 47.57
C LEU A 701 37.05 -20.48 46.34
N THR A 702 35.74 -20.30 46.55
CA THR A 702 34.97 -19.04 46.32
C THR A 702 35.05 -18.29 44.97
N ASP A 703 33.95 -18.35 44.20
CA ASP A 703 33.23 -17.14 43.78
C ASP A 703 31.71 -17.42 43.80
N SER A 704 31.02 -16.94 44.84
CA SER A 704 29.61 -17.24 45.09
C SER A 704 28.65 -16.13 44.62
N ALA A 705 29.16 -15.03 44.06
CA ALA A 705 28.34 -13.86 43.72
C ALA A 705 27.54 -14.05 42.40
N GLY A 706 28.13 -14.72 41.41
CA GLY A 706 27.60 -14.78 40.05
C GLY A 706 26.28 -15.56 39.87
N GLU A 707 26.00 -16.55 40.71
CA GLU A 707 24.76 -17.33 40.59
C GLU A 707 23.52 -16.59 41.11
N GLU A 708 23.70 -15.77 42.16
CA GLU A 708 22.62 -15.00 42.77
C GLU A 708 22.19 -13.83 41.86
N GLU A 709 23.16 -13.10 41.26
CA GLU A 709 22.87 -12.08 40.25
C GLU A 709 22.13 -12.67 39.03
N LEU A 710 22.53 -13.86 38.57
CA LEU A 710 21.88 -14.54 37.44
C LEU A 710 20.43 -14.96 37.75
N ALA A 711 20.13 -15.32 39.00
CA ALA A 711 18.78 -15.62 39.47
C ALA A 711 17.92 -14.34 39.58
N GLU A 712 18.46 -13.28 40.17
CA GLU A 712 17.86 -11.95 40.25
C GLU A 712 17.55 -11.39 38.84
N LEU A 713 18.45 -11.52 37.87
CA LEU A 713 18.26 -11.05 36.50
C LEU A 713 17.08 -11.78 35.80
N LYS A 714 16.95 -13.09 36.00
CA LYS A 714 15.81 -13.89 35.50
C LYS A 714 14.48 -13.53 36.20
N LYS A 715 14.53 -13.16 37.48
CA LYS A 715 13.38 -12.71 38.28
C LYS A 715 12.92 -11.31 37.83
N ALA A 716 13.85 -10.37 37.70
CA ALA A 716 13.60 -8.99 37.25
C ALA A 716 13.14 -8.90 35.78
N GLN A 717 13.58 -9.79 34.89
CA GLN A 717 13.07 -9.80 33.51
C GLN A 717 11.55 -10.07 33.40
N LYS A 718 10.91 -10.68 34.41
CA LYS A 718 9.46 -10.87 34.46
C LYS A 718 8.68 -9.56 34.65
N ASP A 719 9.32 -8.48 35.10
CA ASP A 719 8.65 -7.19 35.28
C ASP A 719 8.33 -6.48 33.95
N LYS A 720 8.90 -6.93 32.82
CA LYS A 720 8.67 -6.32 31.50
C LYS A 720 7.21 -6.46 31.07
N GLY A 721 6.58 -5.33 30.78
CA GLY A 721 5.17 -5.23 30.38
C GLY A 721 4.20 -4.92 31.52
N LEU A 722 4.65 -4.92 32.79
CA LEU A 722 3.78 -4.57 33.92
C LEU A 722 3.21 -3.15 33.79
N PRO A 723 1.90 -2.94 34.06
CA PRO A 723 1.30 -1.63 34.18
C PRO A 723 1.66 -0.98 35.52
N VAL A 724 2.14 0.25 35.45
CA VAL A 724 2.64 1.01 36.59
C VAL A 724 2.23 2.47 36.50
N GLU A 725 2.17 3.15 37.64
CA GLU A 725 2.15 4.60 37.69
C GLU A 725 3.44 5.11 38.30
N VAL A 726 3.98 6.17 37.71
CA VAL A 726 5.21 6.84 38.17
C VAL A 726 4.93 8.30 38.45
N ARG A 727 5.41 8.78 39.60
CA ARG A 727 5.34 10.18 40.01
C ARG A 727 6.42 10.99 39.28
N VAL A 728 6.02 12.00 38.52
CA VAL A 728 6.90 12.94 37.82
C VAL A 728 6.40 14.36 38.09
N ASN A 729 7.29 15.25 38.51
CA ASN A 729 6.96 16.66 38.79
C ASN A 729 5.72 16.82 39.72
N LYS A 730 5.61 15.95 40.73
CA LYS A 730 4.49 15.82 41.70
C LYS A 730 3.14 15.28 41.15
N ALA A 731 3.02 14.93 39.87
CA ALA A 731 1.85 14.27 39.30
C ALA A 731 2.12 12.77 39.00
N TRP A 732 1.10 11.92 39.05
CA TRP A 732 1.20 10.50 38.69
C TRP A 732 0.88 10.29 37.20
N PHE A 733 1.66 9.43 36.53
CA PHE A 733 1.48 9.11 35.11
C PHE A 733 1.49 7.59 34.89
N THR A 734 0.49 7.09 34.17
CA THR A 734 0.37 5.68 33.78
C THR A 734 1.35 5.32 32.67
N GLY A 735 1.92 4.12 32.76
CA GLY A 735 2.82 3.57 31.76
C GLY A 735 3.10 2.09 31.96
N ARG A 736 3.99 1.55 31.13
CA ARG A 736 4.41 0.15 31.16
C ARG A 736 5.92 -0.01 31.17
N VAL A 737 6.41 -1.01 31.91
CA VAL A 737 7.84 -1.32 32.03
C VAL A 737 8.37 -1.88 30.70
N ALA A 738 9.03 -1.04 29.89
CA ALA A 738 9.54 -1.37 28.57
C ALA A 738 10.92 -2.04 28.60
N ALA A 739 11.73 -1.76 29.62
CA ALA A 739 13.01 -2.43 29.88
C ALA A 739 13.27 -2.55 31.38
N VAL A 740 14.18 -3.47 31.75
CA VAL A 740 14.61 -3.73 33.13
C VAL A 740 16.13 -3.92 33.09
N GLN A 741 16.83 -3.36 34.07
CA GLN A 741 18.28 -3.42 34.23
C GLN A 741 18.61 -3.58 35.72
N LEU A 742 19.57 -4.44 36.05
CA LEU A 742 20.21 -4.45 37.36
C LEU A 742 21.23 -3.31 37.44
N GLY A 743 21.17 -2.53 38.51
CA GLY A 743 22.31 -1.75 39.03
C GLY A 743 22.88 -2.47 40.26
N GLN A 744 24.06 -2.05 40.71
CA GLN A 744 24.81 -2.71 41.80
C GLN A 744 24.04 -2.81 43.14
N GLU A 745 23.02 -1.97 43.35
CA GLU A 745 22.24 -1.90 44.60
C GLU A 745 20.72 -1.94 44.38
N ALA A 746 20.22 -1.90 43.13
CA ALA A 746 18.79 -1.80 42.85
C ALA A 746 18.37 -2.25 41.43
N VAL A 747 17.15 -2.80 41.31
CA VAL A 747 16.49 -3.08 40.02
C VAL A 747 15.91 -1.77 39.45
N ARG A 748 16.36 -1.39 38.24
CA ARG A 748 15.85 -0.22 37.51
C ARG A 748 14.87 -0.63 36.39
N TRP A 749 13.73 0.04 36.35
CA TRP A 749 12.70 -0.10 35.32
C TRP A 749 12.72 1.10 34.38
N LYS A 750 12.69 0.86 33.06
CA LYS A 750 12.42 1.88 32.07
C LYS A 750 10.92 1.90 31.79
N VAL A 751 10.19 2.82 32.42
CA VAL A 751 8.77 2.99 32.20
C VAL A 751 8.55 3.85 30.96
N LYS A 752 7.71 3.38 30.04
CA LYS A 752 7.21 4.14 28.91
C LYS A 752 5.78 4.57 29.21
N PHE A 753 5.51 5.85 29.15
CA PHE A 753 4.21 6.42 29.49
C PHE A 753 3.18 6.17 28.39
N ASP A 754 1.97 5.82 28.79
CA ASP A 754 0.85 5.55 27.89
C ASP A 754 0.18 6.86 27.41
N TYR A 755 0.19 7.90 28.25
CA TYR A 755 -0.19 9.27 27.90
C TYR A 755 0.80 10.28 28.49
N VAL A 756 1.23 11.26 27.70
CA VAL A 756 2.20 12.30 28.11
C VAL A 756 1.60 13.67 27.77
N PRO A 757 1.07 14.43 28.76
CA PRO A 757 0.34 15.67 28.48
C PRO A 757 1.18 16.89 28.04
N THR A 758 2.52 16.81 27.99
CA THR A 758 3.36 17.98 27.75
C THR A 758 4.72 17.63 27.13
N ASP A 759 5.24 18.45 26.23
CA ASP A 759 6.54 18.22 25.55
C ASP A 759 7.76 18.24 26.48
N SER A 760 7.60 18.66 27.74
CA SER A 760 8.65 18.67 28.77
C SER A 760 8.84 17.33 29.50
N THR A 761 7.90 16.38 29.39
CA THR A 761 8.03 15.07 30.03
C THR A 761 8.62 14.03 29.05
N PRO A 762 9.73 13.35 29.39
CA PRO A 762 10.34 12.38 28.50
C PRO A 762 9.44 11.14 28.35
N ARG A 763 9.22 10.71 27.09
CA ARG A 763 8.29 9.61 26.73
C ARG A 763 8.61 8.27 27.41
N ASP A 764 9.89 8.04 27.71
CA ASP A 764 10.36 6.95 28.54
C ASP A 764 11.21 7.53 29.69
N ARG A 765 11.06 7.05 30.92
CA ARG A 765 11.89 7.41 32.10
C ARG A 765 12.42 6.16 32.81
N TRP A 766 13.63 6.24 33.34
CA TRP A 766 14.17 5.23 34.26
C TRP A 766 13.78 5.56 35.70
N VAL A 767 13.36 4.55 36.46
CA VAL A 767 12.99 4.61 37.89
C VAL A 767 13.42 3.33 38.60
N GLU A 768 13.46 3.35 39.93
CA GLU A 768 13.87 2.21 40.76
C GLU A 768 12.66 1.46 41.33
N LYS A 769 12.73 0.13 41.25
CA LYS A 769 11.66 -0.78 41.69
C LYS A 769 11.53 -0.71 43.21
N GLY A 770 10.37 -0.25 43.69
CA GLY A 770 10.09 -0.08 45.13
C GLY A 770 10.36 1.32 45.68
N SER A 771 10.78 2.27 44.84
CA SER A 771 10.81 3.70 45.20
C SER A 771 9.40 4.25 45.45
N GLU A 772 9.25 5.21 46.36
CA GLU A 772 7.98 5.93 46.60
C GLU A 772 7.44 6.69 45.37
N ASP A 773 8.27 6.92 44.35
CA ASP A 773 7.86 7.46 43.05
C ASP A 773 7.16 6.42 42.14
N VAL A 774 7.04 5.15 42.53
CA VAL A 774 6.57 4.06 41.64
C VAL A 774 5.54 3.15 42.33
N ARG A 775 4.35 3.02 41.74
CA ARG A 775 3.31 2.07 42.20
C ARG A 775 2.89 1.09 41.10
N LEU A 776 2.75 -0.19 41.46
CA LEU A 776 2.18 -1.22 40.59
C LEU A 776 0.67 -1.02 40.49
N MET A 777 0.10 -1.10 39.28
CA MET A 777 -1.34 -1.19 39.12
C MET A 777 -1.80 -2.60 39.49
N LYS A 778 -2.79 -2.74 40.37
CA LYS A 778 -3.47 -4.03 40.59
C LYS A 778 -4.19 -4.44 39.29
N PRO A 779 -4.04 -5.69 38.81
CA PRO A 779 -4.95 -6.21 37.80
C PRO A 779 -6.36 -6.35 38.39
N PRO A 780 -7.43 -6.23 37.58
CA PRO A 780 -8.78 -6.56 38.02
C PRO A 780 -8.91 -8.08 38.17
N SER A 781 -9.03 -8.57 39.40
CA SER A 781 -9.39 -9.96 39.69
C SER A 781 -10.93 -10.12 39.65
N PRO A 782 -11.47 -11.14 38.97
CA PRO A 782 -12.90 -11.42 38.97
C PRO A 782 -13.27 -12.37 40.12
N GLU A 783 -13.98 -11.87 41.14
CA GLU A 783 -14.53 -12.69 42.24
C GLU A 783 -15.88 -12.11 42.67
N TYR A 784 -16.97 -12.67 42.12
CA TYR A 784 -18.31 -12.51 42.68
C TYR A 784 -18.55 -13.64 43.67
N GLN A 785 -18.64 -13.31 44.96
CA GLN A 785 -19.20 -14.21 45.96
C GLN A 785 -20.71 -13.95 46.05
N ALA A 786 -21.52 -14.99 45.89
CA ALA A 786 -22.96 -14.90 46.09
C ALA A 786 -23.28 -14.98 47.60
N PRO A 787 -24.11 -14.07 48.15
CA PRO A 787 -24.74 -14.26 49.46
C PRO A 787 -25.77 -15.39 49.38
N ASP A 788 -25.86 -16.19 50.44
CA ASP A 788 -26.78 -17.33 50.51
C ASP A 788 -28.21 -16.93 50.94
N THR A 789 -29.15 -17.87 50.83
CA THR A 789 -30.60 -17.64 50.98
C THR A 789 -31.05 -17.17 52.37
N GLN A 790 -32.09 -16.31 52.41
CA GLN A 790 -33.21 -16.46 53.34
C GLN A 790 -34.45 -15.64 52.93
N GLN A 791 -35.61 -16.33 52.84
CA GLN A 791 -37.00 -15.82 53.00
C GLN A 791 -37.54 -14.70 52.07
N GLU A 792 -38.83 -14.60 51.76
CA GLU A 792 -39.91 -15.58 51.60
C GLU A 792 -41.12 -14.88 50.91
N LYS A 793 -41.93 -15.60 50.11
CA LYS A 793 -43.24 -15.15 49.54
C LYS A 793 -43.19 -13.96 48.54
N GLU A 794 -44.19 -13.66 47.70
CA GLU A 794 -45.25 -14.42 46.97
C GLU A 794 -45.79 -13.51 45.82
N ILE A 795 -46.36 -14.09 44.75
CA ILE A 795 -47.56 -13.62 43.98
C ILE A 795 -47.61 -12.15 43.42
N VAL A 796 -48.08 -11.81 42.19
CA VAL A 796 -48.32 -12.50 40.90
C VAL A 796 -48.78 -11.45 39.84
N VAL A 797 -48.42 -11.62 38.54
CA VAL A 797 -49.13 -11.13 37.31
C VAL A 797 -49.24 -9.61 36.96
N ALA A 798 -49.10 -9.35 35.63
CA ALA A 798 -49.65 -8.26 34.78
C ALA A 798 -49.03 -6.83 34.72
N GLU A 799 -48.55 -6.49 33.52
CA GLU A 799 -48.71 -5.18 32.85
C GLU A 799 -50.21 -4.95 32.45
N PRO A 800 -50.74 -3.73 32.13
CA PRO A 800 -50.01 -2.68 31.36
C PRO A 800 -50.39 -1.17 31.51
N SER A 801 -49.49 -0.33 30.97
CA SER A 801 -49.74 0.93 30.21
C SER A 801 -50.07 2.29 30.87
N THR A 802 -49.64 3.34 30.14
CA THR A 802 -50.03 4.78 30.12
C THR A 802 -49.47 5.80 31.15
N SER A 803 -48.89 6.86 30.56
CA SER A 803 -48.78 8.29 30.93
C SER A 803 -48.33 8.78 32.33
N ASP A 804 -47.12 9.35 32.31
CA ASP A 804 -46.79 10.75 32.66
C ASP A 804 -46.60 11.24 34.13
N CYS A 805 -45.53 12.04 34.25
CA CYS A 805 -45.26 13.15 35.18
C CYS A 805 -44.79 12.92 36.65
N VAL A 806 -43.47 13.10 36.81
CA VAL A 806 -42.81 14.02 37.77
C VAL A 806 -42.46 13.53 39.21
N ARG A 807 -41.13 13.39 39.41
CA ARG A 807 -40.30 13.60 40.63
C ARG A 807 -40.68 12.97 41.97
N ILE A 808 -39.70 12.22 42.52
CA ILE A 808 -39.02 12.53 43.80
C ILE A 808 -37.50 12.36 43.55
N GLU A 809 -36.65 12.87 44.45
CA GLU A 809 -35.24 13.21 44.22
C GLU A 809 -34.23 12.08 44.55
N PRO A 810 -33.03 12.08 43.94
CA PRO A 810 -31.90 11.28 44.42
C PRO A 810 -31.18 12.00 45.58
N ASP A 811 -31.00 11.29 46.70
CA ASP A 811 -30.37 11.82 47.91
C ASP A 811 -28.87 12.19 47.71
N THR A 812 -28.40 13.23 48.42
CA THR A 812 -27.11 13.88 48.17
C THR A 812 -26.14 13.78 49.34
N THR A 813 -25.17 12.87 49.26
CA THR A 813 -24.01 12.81 50.18
C THR A 813 -22.69 12.60 49.44
N GLY A 814 -21.96 13.68 49.14
CA GLY A 814 -20.63 13.65 48.52
C GLY A 814 -20.22 15.02 47.94
N PRO A 815 -19.05 15.61 48.27
CA PRO A 815 -18.85 17.05 48.10
C PRO A 815 -18.27 17.50 46.75
N SER A 816 -18.78 18.64 46.27
CA SER A 816 -18.09 19.69 45.49
C SER A 816 -17.24 19.26 44.27
N SER A 817 -17.88 19.04 43.12
CA SER A 817 -17.24 19.15 41.79
C SER A 817 -18.18 19.53 40.63
N SER A 818 -19.47 19.77 40.92
CA SER A 818 -20.53 19.92 39.91
C SER A 818 -20.45 21.22 39.10
N GLN A 819 -20.24 22.37 39.75
CA GLN A 819 -20.46 23.67 39.08
C GLN A 819 -19.50 23.93 37.91
N GLU A 820 -18.18 23.81 38.10
CA GLU A 820 -17.21 23.99 37.01
C GLU A 820 -17.43 22.98 35.87
N THR A 821 -17.87 21.77 36.19
CA THR A 821 -18.18 20.71 35.22
C THR A 821 -19.41 21.05 34.39
N VAL A 822 -20.46 21.61 35.02
CA VAL A 822 -21.67 22.10 34.34
C VAL A 822 -21.36 23.33 33.49
N ASP A 823 -20.61 24.30 33.99
CA ASP A 823 -20.25 25.50 33.23
C ASP A 823 -19.35 25.17 32.02
N LEU A 824 -18.45 24.19 32.15
CA LEU A 824 -17.69 23.63 31.03
C LEU A 824 -18.60 22.95 30.00
N LEU A 825 -19.57 22.14 30.44
CA LEU A 825 -20.56 21.49 29.57
C LEU A 825 -21.40 22.52 28.80
N VAL A 826 -21.94 23.53 29.48
CA VAL A 826 -22.67 24.66 28.88
C VAL A 826 -21.80 25.41 27.87
N GLN A 827 -20.52 25.64 28.18
CA GLN A 827 -19.60 26.32 27.28
C GLN A 827 -19.20 25.45 26.07
N ILE A 828 -19.18 24.12 26.20
CA ILE A 828 -19.04 23.19 25.07
C ILE A 828 -20.30 23.23 24.21
N LEU A 829 -21.50 23.09 24.78
CA LEU A 829 -22.78 23.11 24.04
C LEU A 829 -22.96 24.42 23.25
N ARG A 830 -22.75 25.58 23.91
CA ARG A 830 -22.82 26.91 23.28
C ARG A 830 -21.82 27.08 22.14
N ASN A 831 -20.67 26.40 22.20
CA ASN A 831 -19.71 26.37 21.09
C ASN A 831 -20.16 25.42 19.96
N CYS A 832 -20.64 24.22 20.27
CA CYS A 832 -21.16 23.29 19.28
C CYS A 832 -22.32 23.91 18.48
N LEU A 833 -23.35 24.42 19.14
CA LEU A 833 -24.52 25.05 18.49
C LEU A 833 -24.15 26.30 17.68
N ARG A 834 -23.05 27.01 18.01
CA ARG A 834 -22.54 28.16 17.20
C ARG A 834 -21.97 27.75 15.83
N TYR A 835 -21.53 26.49 15.68
CA TYR A 835 -20.90 25.97 14.45
C TYR A 835 -21.75 24.91 13.73
N PHE A 836 -22.60 24.17 14.46
CA PHE A 836 -23.35 23.01 13.98
C PHE A 836 -24.85 23.10 14.31
N LEU A 837 -25.44 24.30 14.23
CA LEU A 837 -26.89 24.48 14.42
C LEU A 837 -27.66 23.68 13.34
N PRO A 838 -28.64 22.83 13.69
CA PRO A 838 -29.46 22.13 12.72
C PRO A 838 -30.25 23.11 11.82
N PRO A 839 -30.41 22.84 10.52
CA PRO A 839 -31.10 23.75 9.60
C PRO A 839 -32.60 23.95 9.93
N ASN A 840 -33.16 23.06 10.75
CA ASN A 840 -34.58 23.05 11.10
C ASN A 840 -34.94 23.99 12.28
N PHE A 841 -33.94 24.64 12.92
CA PHE A 841 -34.17 25.47 14.13
C PHE A 841 -33.56 26.88 13.99
N PRO A 842 -34.36 27.92 13.66
CA PRO A 842 -33.85 29.25 13.30
C PRO A 842 -33.58 30.15 14.52
N ILE A 843 -32.56 29.82 15.32
CA ILE A 843 -32.04 30.70 16.38
C ILE A 843 -30.84 31.50 15.87
N SER A 844 -30.81 32.82 16.13
CA SER A 844 -29.67 33.65 15.71
C SER A 844 -28.45 33.43 16.61
N LYS A 845 -27.26 33.68 16.05
CA LYS A 845 -26.00 33.62 16.82
C LYS A 845 -25.89 34.66 17.93
N LYS A 846 -26.77 35.69 17.95
CA LYS A 846 -26.88 36.63 19.07
C LYS A 846 -27.66 36.01 20.22
N GLU A 847 -28.87 35.49 19.96
CA GLU A 847 -29.73 34.88 20.98
C GLU A 847 -29.05 33.68 21.67
N LEU A 848 -28.44 32.78 20.89
CA LEU A 848 -27.64 31.66 21.40
C LEU A 848 -26.45 32.11 22.29
N SER A 849 -25.98 33.34 22.10
CA SER A 849 -24.91 33.92 22.92
C SER A 849 -25.42 34.59 24.21
N SER A 850 -26.72 34.90 24.30
CA SER A 850 -27.37 35.49 25.47
C SER A 850 -28.24 34.50 26.28
N MET A 851 -28.50 33.29 25.77
CA MET A 851 -29.18 32.23 26.53
C MET A 851 -28.43 31.87 27.82
N SER A 852 -29.20 31.64 28.90
CA SER A 852 -28.69 31.18 30.20
C SER A 852 -28.09 29.76 30.12
N SER A 853 -27.39 29.35 31.17
CA SER A 853 -26.86 27.99 31.33
C SER A 853 -27.99 26.95 31.34
N GLU A 854 -29.05 27.16 32.12
CA GLU A 854 -30.22 26.28 32.15
C GLU A 854 -30.94 26.20 30.79
N GLY A 855 -31.09 27.34 30.08
CA GLY A 855 -31.69 27.36 28.75
C GLY A 855 -30.88 26.61 27.70
N LEU A 856 -29.57 26.41 27.91
CA LEU A 856 -28.72 25.57 27.08
C LEU A 856 -28.74 24.09 27.51
N LEU A 857 -28.89 23.80 28.80
CA LEU A 857 -29.07 22.42 29.29
C LEU A 857 -30.43 21.83 28.90
N ALA A 858 -31.46 22.67 28.79
CA ALA A 858 -32.79 22.31 28.28
C ALA A 858 -32.91 22.37 26.75
N PHE A 859 -31.81 22.57 26.01
CA PHE A 859 -31.83 22.65 24.55
C PHE A 859 -31.96 21.23 23.94
N PRO A 860 -32.98 20.95 23.09
CA PRO A 860 -33.12 19.65 22.45
C PRO A 860 -32.00 19.44 21.41
N LEU A 861 -31.28 18.33 21.55
CA LEU A 861 -30.20 17.87 20.66
C LEU A 861 -30.68 16.82 19.65
#